data_AF-A0A2M9IQU4-F1
#
_entry.id   AF-A0A2M9IQU4-F1
#
_cell.length_a   1.000
_cell.length_b   1.000
_cell.length_c   1.000
_cell.angle_alpha   90.00
_cell.angle_beta   90.00
_cell.angle_gamma   90.00
#
_symmetry.space_group_name_H-M   'P 1'
#
loop_
_entity.id
_entity.type
_entity.pdbx_description
1 polymer ?
#
loop_
_entity_poly.entity_id
_entity_poly.type
_entity_poly.pdbx_seq_one_letter_code
_entity_poly.pdbx_strand_id
1 'polypeptide(L)'
;MLKVSVIVPLYNTGRYIEECAPSLLEQSLPADEYEVIYVDDGSTDDTLARVQKLADEHPNVRVFSQPNSGWPGRPRNVGMQHARGEYIQFVDHDDTLGPEALERLYEHASRNRADVVLGKMSTNMARPRRLFRHTVDTCTIEHDELMKSMSPHKMLRRAFVEEHGLRFPEGPWILEDLLFISAAYLAAERISILADYPCYYWMKRDDGGNNTRHRFGGNQDFFGNLRTVIRQIKEGTEPGDLQDRLLHRNYHVEILSRAREPEILNVDAQEQRPRFEEARRVALEEFPPGVRDALPAVSRLRAELLERGDFDAAHALAQRTKEVQVRTQVSGLCWEQGLLVADVRLDLLRGDGEPLELVERDGDRLLDPWLLEGVPGVEEWQVPDPFRHAYAELVVKDRDREDWWYPEGDLEVRVEPLAEGRSQVVAVGKLRLDPQALAGGRPLERGAHDVWAYVQLLGVDRLVRLSGDGTPGETTAAGPALVRATEDSARLAVPYWTKRGQLALDLDERLRRLTDDLAQAGNPWRSSGQGVPGDPMDLPLPFTATGTTPDGAPGSPAVLPVRVRIGDGAKPPVLAAELVTGAAQPVLRLTAVRTKAKVEPGRHAVRLLTPQGAKKPGEPIAYAVVLDGRIVRLEGPAYVAPAGRRLLDAVNDNSGVRKARRVLGKAVRRAGRK
;
A
#
# COMPACT_ATOMS: atom_id res chain seq x y z
N MET A 1 -3.63 22.72 -26.76
CA MET A 1 -3.35 21.46 -27.50
C MET A 1 -3.86 20.33 -26.62
N LEU A 2 -4.57 19.34 -27.16
CA LEU A 2 -5.01 18.20 -26.36
C LEU A 2 -3.80 17.33 -26.02
N LYS A 3 -3.53 17.18 -24.73
CA LYS A 3 -2.42 16.41 -24.15
C LYS A 3 -2.77 14.94 -24.02
N VAL A 4 -3.96 14.62 -23.53
CA VAL A 4 -4.37 13.23 -23.24
C VAL A 4 -5.77 12.91 -23.77
N SER A 5 -5.93 11.73 -24.38
CA SER A 5 -7.23 11.10 -24.62
C SER A 5 -7.39 9.90 -23.69
N VAL A 6 -8.33 9.97 -22.77
CA VAL A 6 -8.71 8.83 -21.91
C VAL A 6 -9.72 7.98 -22.66
N ILE A 7 -9.47 6.68 -22.82
CA ILE A 7 -10.36 5.74 -23.51
C ILE A 7 -10.97 4.78 -22.50
N VAL A 8 -12.30 4.74 -22.46
CA VAL A 8 -13.07 3.90 -21.52
C VAL A 8 -14.01 2.97 -22.30
N PRO A 9 -13.71 1.66 -22.38
CA PRO A 9 -14.62 0.68 -22.97
C PRO A 9 -15.77 0.38 -21.98
N LEU A 10 -17.01 0.43 -22.47
CA LEU A 10 -18.22 0.23 -21.67
C LEU A 10 -19.01 -0.98 -22.16
N TYR A 11 -19.50 -1.79 -21.23
CA TYR A 11 -20.53 -2.79 -21.49
C TYR A 11 -21.26 -3.12 -20.18
N ASN A 12 -22.55 -2.81 -20.11
CA ASN A 12 -23.40 -3.08 -18.94
C ASN A 12 -22.75 -2.67 -17.60
N THR A 13 -22.31 -1.42 -17.52
CA THR A 13 -21.45 -0.92 -16.45
C THR A 13 -22.16 -0.73 -15.11
N GLY A 14 -23.49 -0.64 -15.10
CA GLY A 14 -24.27 -0.44 -13.88
C GLY A 14 -23.79 0.75 -13.05
N ARG A 15 -23.62 0.54 -11.74
CA ARG A 15 -23.26 1.60 -10.79
C ARG A 15 -21.79 2.05 -10.84
N TYR A 16 -20.89 1.26 -11.43
CA TYR A 16 -19.45 1.55 -11.32
C TYR A 16 -19.03 2.82 -12.06
N ILE A 17 -19.81 3.21 -13.08
CA ILE A 17 -19.63 4.49 -13.76
C ILE A 17 -19.78 5.71 -12.83
N GLU A 18 -20.51 5.56 -11.71
CA GLU A 18 -20.71 6.62 -10.71
C GLU A 18 -19.43 6.94 -9.93
N GLU A 19 -18.47 6.02 -9.86
CA GLU A 19 -17.15 6.25 -9.28
C GLU A 19 -16.11 6.56 -10.37
N CYS A 20 -16.16 5.84 -11.50
CA CYS A 20 -15.23 6.02 -12.61
C CYS A 20 -15.31 7.44 -13.19
N ALA A 21 -16.50 7.91 -13.60
CA ALA A 21 -16.63 9.18 -14.32
C ALA A 21 -16.14 10.41 -13.52
N PRO A 22 -16.53 10.62 -12.24
CA PRO A 22 -16.00 11.73 -11.45
C PRO A 22 -14.48 11.70 -11.35
N SER A 23 -13.86 10.51 -11.19
CA SER A 23 -12.40 10.41 -11.12
C SER A 23 -11.70 10.88 -12.40
N LEU A 24 -12.36 10.79 -13.56
CA LEU A 24 -11.82 11.26 -14.84
C LEU A 24 -12.11 12.74 -15.09
N LEU A 25 -13.22 13.26 -14.57
CA LEU A 25 -13.67 14.64 -14.79
C LEU A 25 -13.07 15.63 -13.79
N GLU A 26 -12.65 15.16 -12.62
CA GLU A 26 -12.07 15.97 -11.54
C GLU A 26 -10.53 15.90 -11.49
N GLN A 27 -9.89 15.70 -12.65
CA GLN A 27 -8.44 15.66 -12.76
C GLN A 27 -7.83 17.07 -12.61
N SER A 28 -6.61 17.14 -12.08
CA SER A 28 -5.86 18.40 -11.96
C SER A 28 -5.45 18.99 -13.31
N LEU A 29 -5.33 18.13 -14.35
CA LEU A 29 -5.08 18.55 -15.72
C LEU A 29 -6.29 19.37 -16.22
N PRO A 30 -6.10 20.59 -16.77
CA PRO A 30 -7.22 21.42 -17.23
C PRO A 30 -8.13 20.71 -18.25
N ALA A 31 -9.44 20.86 -18.09
CA ALA A 31 -10.45 20.16 -18.89
C ALA A 31 -10.36 20.43 -20.40
N ASP A 32 -9.76 21.54 -20.83
CA ASP A 32 -9.52 21.88 -22.24
C ASP A 32 -8.22 21.27 -22.81
N GLU A 33 -7.43 20.59 -21.97
CA GLU A 33 -6.19 19.91 -22.33
C GLU A 33 -6.33 18.39 -22.40
N TYR A 34 -7.47 17.80 -22.04
CA TYR A 34 -7.72 16.37 -22.22
C TYR A 34 -9.14 16.09 -22.68
N GLU A 35 -9.38 14.88 -23.17
CA GLU A 35 -10.72 14.38 -23.47
C GLU A 35 -10.96 13.01 -22.85
N VAL A 36 -12.23 12.70 -22.57
CA VAL A 36 -12.67 11.37 -22.15
C VAL A 36 -13.55 10.78 -23.25
N ILE A 37 -13.14 9.65 -23.79
CA ILE A 37 -13.79 8.93 -24.88
C ILE A 37 -14.41 7.66 -24.30
N TYR A 38 -15.72 7.68 -24.14
CA TYR A 38 -16.52 6.51 -23.81
C TYR A 38 -16.90 5.76 -25.08
N VAL A 39 -16.67 4.44 -25.10
CA VAL A 39 -17.08 3.59 -26.22
C VAL A 39 -17.98 2.48 -25.69
N ASP A 40 -19.28 2.62 -25.94
CA ASP A 40 -20.29 1.64 -25.59
C ASP A 40 -20.30 0.45 -26.56
N ASP A 41 -20.00 -0.73 -26.04
CA ASP A 41 -19.96 -1.99 -26.78
C ASP A 41 -21.33 -2.70 -26.76
N GLY A 42 -22.38 -1.94 -27.08
CA GLY A 42 -23.75 -2.46 -27.20
C GLY A 42 -24.37 -2.84 -25.87
N SER A 43 -24.31 -1.94 -24.87
CA SER A 43 -24.95 -2.14 -23.58
C SER A 43 -26.48 -2.27 -23.73
N THR A 44 -27.07 -3.10 -22.88
CA THR A 44 -28.53 -3.33 -22.81
C THR A 44 -29.18 -2.71 -21.57
N ASP A 45 -28.37 -2.15 -20.67
CA ASP A 45 -28.80 -1.38 -19.50
C ASP A 45 -28.82 0.13 -19.79
N ASP A 46 -28.84 0.96 -18.73
CA ASP A 46 -28.87 2.42 -18.85
C ASP A 46 -27.48 3.07 -19.01
N THR A 47 -26.41 2.28 -19.22
CA THR A 47 -25.02 2.74 -19.38
C THR A 47 -24.91 3.84 -20.43
N LEU A 48 -25.40 3.59 -21.66
CA LEU A 48 -25.26 4.54 -22.78
C LEU A 48 -25.96 5.87 -22.49
N ALA A 49 -27.16 5.82 -21.90
CA ALA A 49 -27.92 7.02 -21.54
C ALA A 49 -27.19 7.86 -20.47
N ARG A 50 -26.55 7.20 -19.49
CA ARG A 50 -25.77 7.87 -18.43
C ARG A 50 -24.56 8.61 -18.99
N VAL A 51 -23.76 7.96 -19.85
CA VAL A 51 -22.58 8.61 -20.42
C VAL A 51 -22.92 9.67 -21.47
N GLN A 52 -24.04 9.53 -22.18
CA GLN A 52 -24.53 10.58 -23.07
C GLN A 52 -24.89 11.85 -22.30
N LYS A 53 -25.52 11.70 -21.13
CA LYS A 53 -25.78 12.84 -20.24
C LYS A 53 -24.49 13.53 -19.79
N LEU A 54 -23.45 12.76 -19.47
CA LEU A 54 -22.13 13.33 -19.14
C LEU A 54 -21.54 14.13 -20.32
N ALA A 55 -21.71 13.64 -21.55
CA ALA A 55 -21.27 14.37 -22.75
C ALA A 55 -22.02 15.68 -22.97
N ASP A 56 -23.30 15.75 -22.58
CA ASP A 56 -24.09 16.98 -22.65
C ASP A 56 -23.66 18.00 -21.58
N GLU A 57 -23.16 17.54 -20.43
CA GLU A 57 -22.73 18.36 -19.29
C GLU A 57 -21.24 18.78 -19.37
N HIS A 58 -20.40 18.00 -20.04
CA HIS A 58 -18.95 18.18 -20.06
C HIS A 58 -18.41 18.26 -21.50
N PRO A 59 -17.87 19.42 -21.96
CA PRO A 59 -17.46 19.62 -23.34
C PRO A 59 -16.24 18.79 -23.77
N ASN A 60 -15.49 18.24 -22.81
CA ASN A 60 -14.36 17.36 -23.02
C ASN A 60 -14.73 15.86 -23.05
N VAL A 61 -16.02 15.52 -22.94
CA VAL A 61 -16.51 14.15 -23.01
C VAL A 61 -17.07 13.85 -24.40
N ARG A 62 -16.73 12.68 -24.94
CA ARG A 62 -17.23 12.17 -26.22
C ARG A 62 -17.68 10.73 -26.05
N VAL A 63 -18.79 10.39 -26.70
CA VAL A 63 -19.41 9.06 -26.62
C VAL A 63 -19.53 8.48 -28.02
N PHE A 64 -19.14 7.22 -28.15
CA PHE A 64 -19.35 6.40 -29.33
C PHE A 64 -20.07 5.12 -28.92
N SER A 65 -20.86 4.55 -29.83
CA SER A 65 -21.51 3.26 -29.60
C SER A 65 -21.34 2.35 -30.81
N GLN A 66 -21.30 1.04 -30.54
CA GLN A 66 -21.19 0.00 -31.54
C GLN A 66 -22.02 -1.23 -31.14
N PRO A 67 -22.32 -2.16 -32.06
CA PRO A 67 -22.84 -3.47 -31.68
C PRO A 67 -21.82 -4.24 -30.82
N ASN A 68 -22.32 -5.00 -29.83
CA ASN A 68 -21.50 -5.76 -28.91
C ASN A 68 -20.50 -6.69 -29.63
N SER A 69 -19.22 -6.45 -29.36
CA SER A 69 -18.09 -7.16 -29.95
C SER A 69 -17.65 -8.40 -29.18
N GLY A 70 -18.15 -8.56 -27.95
CA GLY A 70 -17.89 -9.68 -27.06
C GLY A 70 -16.67 -9.54 -26.16
N TRP A 71 -15.85 -8.48 -26.29
CA TRP A 71 -14.65 -8.26 -25.47
C TRP A 71 -14.15 -6.80 -25.57
N PRO A 72 -13.37 -6.27 -24.61
CA PRO A 72 -12.90 -4.88 -24.63
C PRO A 72 -11.94 -4.49 -25.78
N GLY A 73 -11.44 -5.43 -26.60
CA GLY A 73 -10.47 -5.13 -27.66
C GLY A 73 -10.99 -4.13 -28.71
N ARG A 74 -12.17 -4.40 -29.28
CA ARG A 74 -12.78 -3.53 -30.31
C ARG A 74 -13.15 -2.13 -29.78
N PRO A 75 -13.84 -1.96 -28.63
CA PRO A 75 -14.15 -0.62 -28.13
C PRO A 75 -12.88 0.18 -27.80
N ARG A 76 -11.79 -0.45 -27.33
CA ARG A 76 -10.48 0.22 -27.18
C ARG A 76 -9.91 0.67 -28.53
N ASN A 77 -9.97 -0.16 -29.57
CA ASN A 77 -9.53 0.22 -30.92
C ASN A 77 -10.33 1.41 -31.48
N VAL A 78 -11.66 1.41 -31.32
CA VAL A 78 -12.52 2.53 -31.75
C VAL A 78 -12.18 3.81 -30.98
N GLY A 79 -11.92 3.71 -29.67
CA GLY A 79 -11.44 4.83 -28.88
C GLY A 79 -10.13 5.40 -29.42
N MET A 80 -9.17 4.54 -29.78
CA MET A 80 -7.88 4.97 -30.34
C MET A 80 -8.05 5.70 -31.68
N GLN A 81 -8.97 5.24 -32.54
CA GLN A 81 -9.26 5.89 -33.83
C GLN A 81 -9.81 7.32 -33.66
N HIS A 82 -10.49 7.59 -32.55
CA HIS A 82 -11.11 8.88 -32.27
C HIS A 82 -10.27 9.79 -31.36
N ALA A 83 -9.17 9.28 -30.80
CA ALA A 83 -8.27 10.01 -29.91
C ALA A 83 -7.56 11.17 -30.61
N ARG A 84 -7.52 12.34 -29.96
CA ARG A 84 -6.89 13.58 -30.44
C ARG A 84 -5.72 14.03 -29.57
N GLY A 85 -5.60 13.50 -28.36
CA GLY A 85 -4.53 13.78 -27.42
C GLY A 85 -3.17 13.37 -27.99
N GLU A 86 -2.12 14.02 -27.51
CA GLU A 86 -0.73 13.60 -27.77
C GLU A 86 -0.47 12.19 -27.21
N TYR A 87 -1.08 11.88 -26.07
CA TYR A 87 -1.04 10.60 -25.39
C TYR A 87 -2.44 9.98 -25.24
N ILE A 88 -2.49 8.66 -25.13
CA ILE A 88 -3.69 7.86 -24.88
C ILE A 88 -3.54 7.18 -23.52
N GLN A 89 -4.59 7.21 -22.69
CA GLN A 89 -4.66 6.46 -21.43
C GLN A 89 -5.88 5.54 -21.45
N PHE A 90 -5.70 4.24 -21.22
CA PHE A 90 -6.82 3.31 -21.07
C PHE A 90 -7.28 3.24 -19.61
N VAL A 91 -8.60 3.27 -19.40
CA VAL A 91 -9.23 3.08 -18.08
C VAL A 91 -10.43 2.18 -18.25
N ASP A 92 -10.50 1.09 -17.48
CA ASP A 92 -11.68 0.23 -17.46
C ASP A 92 -12.79 0.91 -16.62
N HIS A 93 -14.06 0.67 -16.99
CA HIS A 93 -15.23 1.38 -16.45
C HIS A 93 -15.52 1.11 -14.97
N ASP A 94 -14.87 0.11 -14.38
CA ASP A 94 -14.95 -0.30 -12.98
C ASP A 94 -13.72 0.12 -12.15
N ASP A 95 -12.85 0.94 -12.73
CA ASP A 95 -11.65 1.48 -12.11
C ASP A 95 -11.69 3.01 -12.03
N THR A 96 -10.77 3.59 -11.25
CA THR A 96 -10.64 5.05 -11.08
C THR A 96 -9.19 5.51 -11.23
N LEU A 97 -9.01 6.80 -11.52
CA LEU A 97 -7.69 7.45 -11.53
C LEU A 97 -7.45 8.28 -10.26
N GLY A 98 -6.19 8.40 -9.86
CA GLY A 98 -5.79 9.38 -8.84
C GLY A 98 -6.04 10.81 -9.34
N PRO A 99 -6.42 11.78 -8.48
CA PRO A 99 -6.80 13.14 -8.89
C PRO A 99 -5.78 13.89 -9.75
N GLU A 100 -4.49 13.57 -9.61
CA GLU A 100 -3.39 14.22 -10.35
C GLU A 100 -2.74 13.26 -11.35
N ALA A 101 -3.38 12.12 -11.65
CA ALA A 101 -2.80 11.06 -12.46
C ALA A 101 -2.53 11.52 -13.89
N LEU A 102 -3.49 12.17 -14.55
CA LEU A 102 -3.33 12.60 -15.95
C LEU A 102 -2.22 13.66 -16.09
N GLU A 103 -2.20 14.64 -15.18
CA GLU A 103 -1.17 15.70 -15.17
C GLU A 103 0.22 15.09 -14.95
N ARG A 104 0.41 14.30 -13.88
CA ARG A 104 1.72 13.73 -13.57
C ARG A 104 2.21 12.74 -14.62
N LEU A 105 1.33 11.87 -15.13
CA LEU A 105 1.70 10.93 -16.19
C LEU A 105 2.12 11.67 -17.46
N TYR A 106 1.35 12.69 -17.87
CA TYR A 106 1.69 13.48 -19.06
C TYR A 106 3.01 14.25 -18.88
N GLU A 107 3.21 14.91 -17.74
CA GLU A 107 4.45 15.64 -17.46
C GLU A 107 5.66 14.71 -17.47
N HIS A 108 5.55 13.53 -16.83
CA HIS A 108 6.60 12.52 -16.84
C HIS A 108 6.88 11.98 -18.24
N ALA A 109 5.82 11.70 -19.02
CA ALA A 109 5.92 11.21 -20.38
C ALA A 109 6.58 12.23 -21.32
N SER A 110 6.10 13.47 -21.28
CA SER A 110 6.56 14.56 -22.14
C SER A 110 8.02 14.93 -21.85
N ARG A 111 8.38 15.06 -20.55
CA ARG A 111 9.75 15.33 -20.10
C ARG A 111 10.74 14.29 -20.59
N ASN A 112 10.36 13.01 -20.52
CA ASN A 112 11.23 11.89 -20.91
C ASN A 112 11.08 11.48 -22.38
N ARG A 113 10.14 12.09 -23.12
CA ARG A 113 9.74 11.69 -24.49
C ARG A 113 9.41 10.20 -24.57
N ALA A 114 8.71 9.69 -23.56
CA ALA A 114 8.36 8.30 -23.43
C ALA A 114 7.31 7.89 -24.48
N ASP A 115 7.47 6.69 -25.03
CA ASP A 115 6.48 6.01 -25.86
C ASP A 115 5.39 5.36 -24.99
N VAL A 116 5.80 4.81 -23.85
CA VAL A 116 4.91 4.18 -22.87
C VAL A 116 5.29 4.64 -21.46
N VAL A 117 4.30 5.04 -20.67
CA VAL A 117 4.46 5.35 -19.25
C VAL A 117 3.57 4.48 -18.39
N LEU A 118 4.18 3.81 -17.42
CA LEU A 118 3.50 3.03 -16.41
C LEU A 118 3.22 3.91 -15.20
N GLY A 119 1.95 4.13 -14.88
CA GLY A 119 1.55 4.71 -13.61
C GLY A 119 1.42 3.66 -12.53
N LYS A 120 1.83 3.98 -11.30
CA LYS A 120 1.62 3.09 -10.15
C LYS A 120 0.16 2.71 -9.99
N MET A 121 -0.04 1.42 -9.78
CA MET A 121 -1.35 0.84 -9.56
C MET A 121 -1.56 0.54 -8.08
N SER A 122 -2.66 1.05 -7.52
CA SER A 122 -3.22 0.64 -6.23
C SER A 122 -4.30 -0.41 -6.47
N THR A 123 -4.34 -1.46 -5.65
CA THR A 123 -5.25 -2.59 -5.88
C THR A 123 -5.47 -3.45 -4.65
N ASN A 124 -6.67 -4.02 -4.53
CA ASN A 124 -7.01 -5.10 -3.61
C ASN A 124 -7.24 -6.45 -4.32
N MET A 125 -7.02 -6.51 -5.63
CA MET A 125 -7.21 -7.71 -6.46
C MET A 125 -5.94 -8.52 -6.65
N ALA A 126 -4.79 -7.87 -6.63
CA ALA A 126 -3.49 -8.47 -6.88
C ALA A 126 -2.46 -8.05 -5.83
N ARG A 127 -1.31 -8.73 -5.86
CA ARG A 127 -0.18 -8.39 -5.01
C ARG A 127 0.51 -7.11 -5.52
N PRO A 128 1.13 -6.32 -4.63
CA PRO A 128 1.90 -5.15 -5.03
C PRO A 128 3.05 -5.59 -5.95
N ARG A 129 3.33 -4.80 -7.00
CA ARG A 129 4.35 -5.13 -8.01
C ARG A 129 5.61 -4.33 -7.73
N ARG A 130 6.73 -5.02 -7.47
CA ARG A 130 8.07 -4.43 -7.27
C ARG A 130 8.46 -3.39 -8.33
N LEU A 131 7.93 -3.54 -9.54
CA LEU A 131 8.07 -2.57 -10.63
C LEU A 131 7.73 -1.14 -10.21
N PHE A 132 6.79 -0.94 -9.28
CA PHE A 132 6.37 0.36 -8.75
C PHE A 132 7.05 0.73 -7.42
N ARG A 133 8.27 0.22 -7.20
CA ARG A 133 9.08 0.59 -6.04
C ARG A 133 9.72 1.97 -6.22
N HIS A 134 10.16 2.31 -7.43
CA HIS A 134 10.84 3.56 -7.74
C HIS A 134 10.35 4.16 -9.06
N THR A 135 10.30 5.49 -9.13
CA THR A 135 10.09 6.23 -10.38
C THR A 135 11.33 6.04 -11.25
N VAL A 136 11.13 5.67 -12.51
CA VAL A 136 12.19 5.44 -13.50
C VAL A 136 11.92 6.34 -14.70
N ASP A 137 12.90 7.17 -15.05
CA ASP A 137 12.79 8.10 -16.17
C ASP A 137 12.88 7.40 -17.53
N THR A 138 13.74 6.40 -17.66
CA THR A 138 13.86 5.62 -18.90
C THR A 138 14.26 4.17 -18.58
N CYS A 139 13.52 3.22 -19.15
CA CYS A 139 13.76 1.80 -19.10
C CYS A 139 13.34 1.14 -20.42
N THR A 140 13.66 -0.15 -20.57
CA THR A 140 13.28 -0.97 -21.72
C THR A 140 12.88 -2.36 -21.25
N ILE A 141 12.18 -3.12 -22.11
CA ILE A 141 11.80 -4.51 -21.81
C ILE A 141 13.03 -5.43 -21.68
N GLU A 142 14.18 -5.02 -22.22
CA GLU A 142 15.42 -5.81 -22.21
C GLU A 142 16.15 -5.82 -20.88
N HIS A 143 15.92 -4.84 -20.01
CA HIS A 143 16.67 -4.71 -18.76
C HIS A 143 15.76 -4.65 -17.52
N ASP A 144 14.46 -4.43 -17.72
CA ASP A 144 13.52 -4.21 -16.64
C ASP A 144 12.39 -5.23 -16.63
N GLU A 145 11.76 -5.40 -15.47
CA GLU A 145 10.74 -6.43 -15.24
C GLU A 145 9.34 -6.03 -15.79
N LEU A 146 9.29 -5.39 -16.96
CA LEU A 146 8.06 -4.84 -17.55
C LEU A 146 7.01 -5.91 -17.84
N MET A 147 7.44 -7.14 -18.14
CA MET A 147 6.56 -8.30 -18.33
C MET A 147 5.75 -8.64 -17.07
N LYS A 148 6.16 -8.14 -15.90
CA LYS A 148 5.36 -8.22 -14.67
C LYS A 148 4.17 -7.27 -14.67
N SER A 149 3.97 -6.40 -15.66
CA SER A 149 2.83 -5.48 -15.80
C SER A 149 2.28 -5.46 -17.24
N MET A 150 1.32 -6.34 -17.53
CA MET A 150 0.77 -6.56 -18.88
C MET A 150 -0.64 -5.98 -19.11
N SER A 151 -1.25 -5.34 -18.11
CA SER A 151 -2.56 -4.70 -18.28
C SER A 151 -2.45 -3.49 -19.22
N PRO A 152 -3.55 -3.08 -19.89
CA PRO A 152 -3.51 -1.97 -20.84
C PRO A 152 -3.48 -0.59 -20.16
N HIS A 153 -3.65 -0.54 -18.83
CA HIS A 153 -3.79 0.66 -17.99
C HIS A 153 -2.51 1.51 -17.89
N LYS A 154 -2.09 2.07 -19.03
CA LYS A 154 -0.86 2.84 -19.22
C LYS A 154 -1.12 4.02 -20.11
N MET A 155 -0.21 4.99 -20.07
CA MET A 155 -0.21 6.12 -20.99
C MET A 155 0.71 5.79 -22.17
N LEU A 156 0.20 5.84 -23.40
CA LEU A 156 0.96 5.57 -24.62
C LEU A 156 0.95 6.79 -25.53
N ARG A 157 2.10 7.12 -26.14
CA ARG A 157 2.19 8.20 -27.12
C ARG A 157 1.38 7.82 -28.36
N ARG A 158 0.40 8.65 -28.74
CA ARG A 158 -0.54 8.32 -29.83
C ARG A 158 0.19 8.11 -31.16
N ALA A 159 1.14 8.98 -31.49
CA ALA A 159 1.93 8.86 -32.72
C ALA A 159 2.72 7.54 -32.77
N PHE A 160 3.26 7.08 -31.63
CA PHE A 160 3.95 5.78 -31.53
C PHE A 160 3.00 4.60 -31.79
N VAL A 161 1.79 4.64 -31.21
CA VAL A 161 0.73 3.65 -31.45
C VAL A 161 0.32 3.60 -32.92
N GLU A 162 0.24 4.75 -33.59
CA GLU A 162 -0.09 4.85 -35.01
C GLU A 162 1.04 4.36 -35.92
N GLU A 163 2.28 4.79 -35.66
CA GLU A 163 3.49 4.44 -36.41
C GLU A 163 3.73 2.93 -36.43
N HIS A 164 3.55 2.26 -35.30
CA HIS A 164 3.76 0.81 -35.16
C HIS A 164 2.51 -0.02 -35.40
N GLY A 165 1.38 0.61 -35.78
CA GLY A 165 0.13 -0.09 -36.06
C GLY A 165 -0.41 -0.91 -34.88
N LEU A 166 -0.17 -0.48 -33.64
CA LEU A 166 -0.54 -1.24 -32.44
C LEU A 166 -2.07 -1.31 -32.30
N ARG A 167 -2.64 -2.51 -32.25
CA ARG A 167 -4.10 -2.75 -32.15
C ARG A 167 -4.39 -3.92 -31.23
N PHE A 168 -5.48 -3.83 -30.48
CA PHE A 168 -6.00 -4.98 -29.75
C PHE A 168 -6.59 -5.98 -30.73
N PRO A 169 -6.42 -7.30 -30.51
CA PRO A 169 -7.19 -8.28 -31.26
C PRO A 169 -8.69 -8.13 -30.93
N GLU A 170 -9.54 -8.31 -31.94
CA GLU A 170 -10.99 -8.15 -31.83
C GLU A 170 -11.74 -9.49 -31.75
N GLY A 171 -12.93 -9.47 -31.15
CA GLY A 171 -13.70 -10.67 -30.82
C GLY A 171 -13.49 -11.13 -29.37
N PRO A 172 -14.01 -12.29 -28.95
CA PRO A 172 -13.88 -12.85 -27.59
C PRO A 172 -12.45 -13.34 -27.33
N TRP A 173 -11.48 -12.44 -27.41
CA TRP A 173 -10.06 -12.72 -27.39
C TRP A 173 -9.50 -12.55 -25.98
N ILE A 174 -9.27 -13.66 -25.29
CA ILE A 174 -8.55 -13.57 -24.03
C ILE A 174 -7.05 -13.33 -24.24
N LEU A 175 -6.42 -12.59 -23.30
CA LEU A 175 -5.02 -12.16 -23.36
C LEU A 175 -4.80 -11.09 -24.45
N GLU A 176 -5.85 -10.33 -24.78
CA GLU A 176 -5.78 -9.22 -25.74
C GLU A 176 -4.82 -8.14 -25.26
N ASP A 177 -4.78 -7.91 -23.96
CA ASP A 177 -3.89 -6.97 -23.30
C ASP A 177 -2.44 -7.42 -23.36
N LEU A 178 -2.16 -8.69 -23.11
CA LEU A 178 -0.81 -9.27 -23.24
C LEU A 178 -0.28 -9.09 -24.66
N LEU A 179 -1.10 -9.35 -25.68
CA LEU A 179 -0.69 -9.20 -27.08
C LEU A 179 -0.37 -7.74 -27.41
N PHE A 180 -1.27 -6.81 -27.07
CA PHE A 180 -1.09 -5.38 -27.32
C PHE A 180 0.12 -4.81 -26.57
N ILE A 181 0.24 -5.09 -25.28
CA ILE A 181 1.29 -4.50 -24.43
C ILE A 181 2.66 -5.11 -24.69
N SER A 182 2.76 -6.41 -24.99
CA SER A 182 4.06 -6.98 -25.39
C SER A 182 4.53 -6.40 -26.73
N ALA A 183 3.63 -6.18 -27.70
CA ALA A 183 3.97 -5.50 -28.95
C ALA A 183 4.45 -4.07 -28.69
N ALA A 184 3.74 -3.33 -27.83
CA ALA A 184 4.12 -1.97 -27.46
C ALA A 184 5.50 -1.92 -26.78
N TYR A 185 5.79 -2.86 -25.88
CA TYR A 185 7.09 -2.89 -25.19
C TYR A 185 8.25 -3.32 -26.08
N LEU A 186 8.02 -4.25 -27.01
CA LEU A 186 9.04 -4.68 -27.98
C LEU A 186 9.36 -3.56 -28.99
N ALA A 187 8.38 -2.72 -29.32
CA ALA A 187 8.54 -1.60 -30.25
C ALA A 187 9.04 -0.29 -29.60
N ALA A 188 8.82 -0.09 -28.31
CA ALA A 188 9.12 1.17 -27.63
C ALA A 188 10.63 1.39 -27.45
N GLU A 189 11.11 2.56 -27.84
CA GLU A 189 12.50 2.98 -27.58
C GLU A 189 12.65 3.53 -26.16
N ARG A 190 11.60 4.19 -25.64
CA ARG A 190 11.61 4.80 -24.31
C ARG A 190 10.36 4.46 -23.51
N ILE A 191 10.56 3.72 -22.43
CA ILE A 191 9.51 3.42 -21.45
C ILE A 191 9.85 4.14 -20.16
N SER A 192 8.85 4.64 -19.43
CA SER A 192 9.05 5.26 -18.12
C SER A 192 8.10 4.66 -17.08
N ILE A 193 8.46 4.77 -15.81
CA ILE A 193 7.66 4.31 -14.68
C ILE A 193 7.48 5.47 -13.71
N LEU A 194 6.25 5.83 -13.39
CA LEU A 194 5.90 6.81 -12.37
C LEU A 194 5.39 6.07 -11.13
N ALA A 195 6.19 6.03 -10.06
CA ALA A 195 5.93 5.18 -8.89
C ALA A 195 5.70 5.94 -7.57
N ASP A 196 5.89 7.26 -7.58
CA ASP A 196 5.74 8.14 -6.41
C ASP A 196 4.28 8.58 -6.16
N TYR A 197 3.37 8.30 -7.09
CA TYR A 197 1.96 8.66 -6.99
C TYR A 197 1.05 7.51 -7.44
N PRO A 198 0.02 7.11 -6.68
CA PRO A 198 -0.97 6.12 -7.12
C PRO A 198 -1.81 6.70 -8.27
N CYS A 199 -1.50 6.28 -9.49
CA CYS A 199 -2.11 6.82 -10.70
C CYS A 199 -3.43 6.11 -11.03
N TYR A 200 -3.49 4.80 -10.78
CA TYR A 200 -4.57 3.94 -11.24
C TYR A 200 -5.06 3.03 -10.10
N TYR A 201 -6.36 3.02 -9.83
CA TYR A 201 -6.97 2.19 -8.80
C TYR A 201 -7.71 1.02 -9.45
N TRP A 202 -7.11 -0.16 -9.39
CA TRP A 202 -7.65 -1.40 -9.94
C TRP A 202 -8.37 -2.21 -8.86
N MET A 203 -9.70 -2.12 -8.82
CA MET A 203 -10.47 -2.49 -7.63
C MET A 203 -11.38 -3.70 -7.85
N LYS A 204 -11.48 -4.53 -6.81
CA LYS A 204 -12.40 -5.66 -6.78
C LYS A 204 -13.84 -5.13 -6.83
N ARG A 205 -14.56 -5.50 -7.89
CA ARG A 205 -16.01 -5.38 -7.93
C ARG A 205 -16.64 -6.25 -6.86
N ASP A 206 -17.63 -5.71 -6.17
CA ASP A 206 -18.36 -6.43 -5.13
C ASP A 206 -19.39 -7.43 -5.70
N ASP A 207 -19.80 -7.26 -6.97
CA ASP A 207 -20.57 -8.26 -7.72
C ASP A 207 -19.72 -9.43 -8.28
N GLY A 208 -18.39 -9.35 -8.17
CA GLY A 208 -17.46 -10.37 -8.67
C GLY A 208 -17.24 -10.36 -10.19
N GLY A 209 -17.84 -9.42 -10.92
CA GLY A 209 -17.91 -9.34 -12.38
C GLY A 209 -16.63 -8.87 -13.10
N ASN A 210 -15.47 -8.81 -12.45
CA ASN A 210 -14.23 -8.43 -13.15
C ASN A 210 -13.87 -9.47 -14.23
N ASN A 211 -13.54 -9.05 -15.45
CA ASN A 211 -13.15 -9.95 -16.54
C ASN A 211 -11.97 -10.85 -16.16
N THR A 212 -11.00 -10.33 -15.39
CA THR A 212 -9.83 -11.08 -14.90
C THR A 212 -10.18 -12.26 -13.98
N ARG A 213 -11.43 -12.35 -13.48
CA ARG A 213 -11.88 -13.44 -12.61
C ARG A 213 -12.77 -14.47 -13.29
N HIS A 214 -13.22 -14.22 -14.51
CA HIS A 214 -14.03 -15.16 -15.24
C HIS A 214 -13.15 -16.33 -15.68
N ARG A 215 -13.55 -17.56 -15.30
CA ARG A 215 -12.91 -18.78 -15.80
C ARG A 215 -13.29 -18.93 -17.28
N PHE A 216 -12.30 -19.22 -18.12
CA PHE A 216 -12.49 -19.26 -19.56
C PHE A 216 -13.55 -20.30 -19.93
N GLY A 217 -14.54 -19.87 -20.70
CA GLY A 217 -15.61 -20.72 -21.21
C GLY A 217 -15.20 -21.40 -22.52
N GLY A 218 -16.03 -22.30 -23.04
CA GLY A 218 -15.74 -23.07 -24.26
C GLY A 218 -15.61 -22.24 -25.55
N ASN A 219 -16.00 -20.96 -25.54
CA ASN A 219 -15.96 -20.08 -26.72
C ASN A 219 -14.64 -19.27 -26.84
N GLN A 220 -13.67 -19.48 -25.95
CA GLN A 220 -12.42 -18.72 -25.87
C GLN A 220 -11.22 -19.66 -26.06
N ASP A 221 -10.36 -19.36 -27.03
CA ASP A 221 -9.14 -20.15 -27.28
C ASP A 221 -7.95 -19.59 -26.49
N PHE A 222 -7.89 -19.92 -25.20
CA PHE A 222 -6.81 -19.45 -24.33
C PHE A 222 -5.42 -19.85 -24.83
N PHE A 223 -5.23 -21.12 -25.21
CA PHE A 223 -3.91 -21.63 -25.58
C PHE A 223 -3.50 -21.20 -26.99
N GLY A 224 -4.42 -21.11 -27.95
CA GLY A 224 -4.12 -20.53 -29.26
C GLY A 224 -3.80 -19.04 -29.18
N ASN A 225 -4.51 -18.28 -28.33
CA ASN A 225 -4.18 -16.88 -28.07
C ASN A 225 -2.81 -16.74 -27.40
N LEU A 226 -2.50 -17.60 -26.43
CA LEU A 226 -1.19 -17.64 -25.78
C LEU A 226 -0.07 -17.95 -26.78
N ARG A 227 -0.25 -18.92 -27.69
CA ARG A 227 0.71 -19.20 -28.77
C ARG A 227 0.94 -17.99 -29.65
N THR A 228 -0.09 -17.20 -29.91
CA THR A 228 0.04 -15.94 -30.66
C THR A 228 0.94 -14.94 -29.92
N VAL A 229 0.77 -14.79 -28.61
CA VAL A 229 1.64 -13.94 -27.77
C VAL A 229 3.08 -14.46 -27.76
N ILE A 230 3.28 -15.77 -27.57
CA ILE A 230 4.60 -16.40 -27.57
C ILE A 230 5.31 -16.20 -28.91
N ARG A 231 4.60 -16.43 -30.02
CA ARG A 231 5.12 -16.23 -31.36
C ARG A 231 5.55 -14.78 -31.57
N GLN A 232 4.76 -13.80 -31.14
CA GLN A 232 5.14 -12.39 -31.23
C GLN A 232 6.43 -12.08 -30.46
N ILE A 233 6.60 -12.62 -29.25
CA ILE A 233 7.84 -12.44 -28.48
C ILE A 233 9.02 -13.08 -29.20
N LYS A 234 8.84 -14.30 -29.74
CA LYS A 234 9.87 -15.01 -30.50
C LYS A 234 10.24 -14.31 -31.81
N GLU A 235 9.29 -13.72 -32.51
CA GLU A 235 9.53 -12.97 -33.76
C GLU A 235 10.15 -11.60 -33.47
N GLY A 236 9.87 -11.02 -32.30
CA GLY A 236 10.42 -9.73 -31.87
C GLY A 236 11.77 -9.81 -31.14
N THR A 237 12.35 -11.00 -30.98
CA THR A 237 13.64 -11.20 -30.29
C THR A 237 14.46 -12.29 -30.97
N GLU A 238 15.78 -12.26 -30.80
CA GLU A 238 16.64 -13.39 -31.18
C GLU A 238 16.62 -14.48 -30.11
N PRO A 239 16.70 -15.77 -30.48
CA PRO A 239 16.82 -16.86 -29.51
C PRO A 239 18.02 -16.65 -28.56
N GLY A 240 17.76 -16.73 -27.25
CA GLY A 240 18.77 -16.55 -26.21
C GLY A 240 18.19 -15.99 -24.91
N ASP A 241 19.06 -15.53 -24.02
CA ASP A 241 18.71 -15.12 -22.65
C ASP A 241 17.61 -14.06 -22.57
N LEU A 242 17.54 -13.14 -23.53
CA LEU A 242 16.48 -12.13 -23.56
C LEU A 242 15.12 -12.78 -23.86
N GLN A 243 15.02 -13.55 -24.94
CA GLN A 243 13.80 -14.24 -25.33
C GLN A 243 13.28 -15.13 -24.19
N ASP A 244 14.18 -15.92 -23.59
CA ASP A 244 13.83 -16.82 -22.48
C ASP A 244 13.28 -16.05 -21.28
N ARG A 245 13.89 -14.90 -20.96
CA ARG A 245 13.43 -14.04 -19.86
C ARG A 245 12.07 -13.41 -20.13
N LEU A 246 11.78 -13.02 -21.38
CA LEU A 246 10.46 -12.49 -21.74
C LEU A 246 9.39 -13.59 -21.70
N LEU A 247 9.73 -14.79 -22.18
CA LEU A 247 8.85 -15.96 -22.14
C LEU A 247 8.65 -16.52 -20.73
N HIS A 248 9.58 -16.28 -19.79
CA HIS A 248 9.48 -16.77 -18.41
C HIS A 248 8.16 -16.39 -17.74
N ARG A 249 7.67 -15.15 -17.94
CA ARG A 249 6.38 -14.73 -17.36
C ARG A 249 5.21 -15.50 -17.98
N ASN A 250 5.24 -15.78 -19.28
CA ASN A 250 4.21 -16.56 -19.96
C ASN A 250 4.19 -18.02 -19.48
N TYR A 251 5.37 -18.62 -19.33
CA TYR A 251 5.50 -19.97 -18.79
C TYR A 251 5.04 -20.04 -17.33
N HIS A 252 5.53 -19.13 -16.49
CA HIS A 252 5.27 -19.18 -15.06
C HIS A 252 3.80 -18.91 -14.68
N VAL A 253 3.08 -18.08 -15.44
CA VAL A 253 1.72 -17.65 -15.07
C VAL A 253 0.65 -18.32 -15.92
N GLU A 254 0.81 -18.46 -17.24
CA GLU A 254 -0.23 -19.03 -18.12
C GLU A 254 -0.11 -20.54 -18.28
N ILE A 255 1.10 -21.10 -18.16
CA ILE A 255 1.35 -22.54 -18.25
C ILE A 255 1.37 -23.17 -16.85
N LEU A 256 2.35 -22.79 -16.01
CA LEU A 256 2.54 -23.41 -14.70
C LEU A 256 1.38 -23.19 -13.72
N SER A 257 0.47 -22.23 -13.95
CA SER A 257 -0.73 -22.13 -13.11
C SER A 257 -1.56 -23.41 -13.13
N ARG A 258 -1.54 -24.18 -14.24
CA ARG A 258 -2.27 -25.44 -14.40
C ARG A 258 -1.61 -26.60 -13.66
N ALA A 259 -0.37 -26.42 -13.22
CA ALA A 259 0.43 -27.40 -12.48
C ALA A 259 0.69 -26.97 -11.02
N ARG A 260 -0.01 -25.94 -10.50
CA ARG A 260 0.22 -25.43 -9.15
C ARG A 260 -1.03 -24.91 -8.45
N GLU A 261 -0.90 -24.67 -7.16
CA GLU A 261 -1.93 -24.07 -6.33
C GLU A 261 -2.17 -22.57 -6.65
N PRO A 262 -3.41 -22.07 -6.51
CA PRO A 262 -4.59 -22.80 -6.08
C PRO A 262 -5.35 -23.51 -7.23
N GLU A 263 -4.95 -23.30 -8.49
CA GLU A 263 -5.78 -23.71 -9.65
C GLU A 263 -5.92 -25.23 -9.77
N ILE A 264 -4.82 -25.98 -9.71
CA ILE A 264 -4.86 -27.45 -9.81
C ILE A 264 -5.67 -28.11 -8.66
N LEU A 265 -5.84 -27.40 -7.53
CA LEU A 265 -6.54 -27.90 -6.34
C LEU A 265 -8.01 -27.48 -6.25
N ASN A 266 -8.41 -26.39 -6.91
CA ASN A 266 -9.71 -25.74 -6.71
C ASN A 266 -10.72 -25.99 -7.84
N VAL A 267 -10.41 -26.90 -8.75
CA VAL A 267 -11.26 -27.26 -9.88
C VAL A 267 -11.37 -28.78 -9.92
N ASP A 268 -12.53 -29.27 -10.36
CA ASP A 268 -12.74 -30.71 -10.50
C ASP A 268 -11.66 -31.34 -11.37
N ALA A 269 -11.16 -32.50 -10.95
CA ALA A 269 -10.07 -33.18 -11.65
C ALA A 269 -10.41 -33.53 -13.11
N GLN A 270 -11.68 -33.80 -13.42
CA GLN A 270 -12.14 -34.09 -14.78
C GLN A 270 -12.04 -32.86 -15.70
N GLU A 271 -12.15 -31.65 -15.15
CA GLU A 271 -11.96 -30.39 -15.90
C GLU A 271 -10.49 -29.96 -15.97
N GLN A 272 -9.67 -30.31 -14.95
CA GLN A 272 -8.27 -29.91 -14.90
C GLN A 272 -7.35 -30.75 -15.78
N ARG A 273 -7.54 -32.07 -15.84
CA ARG A 273 -6.65 -32.95 -16.61
C ARG A 273 -6.52 -32.54 -18.09
N PRO A 274 -7.60 -32.18 -18.81
CA PRO A 274 -7.47 -31.67 -20.18
C PRO A 274 -6.67 -30.36 -20.27
N ARG A 275 -6.85 -29.45 -19.31
CA ARG A 275 -6.12 -28.17 -19.26
C ARG A 275 -4.65 -28.36 -18.93
N PHE A 276 -4.33 -29.30 -18.03
CA PHE A 276 -2.97 -29.69 -17.70
C PHE A 276 -2.28 -30.31 -18.92
N GLU A 277 -2.94 -31.21 -19.63
CA GLU A 277 -2.37 -31.83 -20.84
C GLU A 277 -2.15 -30.79 -21.96
N GLU A 278 -3.08 -29.86 -22.16
CA GLU A 278 -2.88 -28.81 -23.16
C GLU A 278 -1.77 -27.83 -22.74
N ALA A 279 -1.67 -27.47 -21.45
CA ALA A 279 -0.55 -26.68 -20.93
C ALA A 279 0.79 -27.41 -21.13
N ARG A 280 0.83 -28.73 -20.93
CA ARG A 280 2.00 -29.57 -21.20
C ARG A 280 2.40 -29.53 -22.67
N ARG A 281 1.45 -29.68 -23.60
CA ARG A 281 1.74 -29.61 -25.04
C ARG A 281 2.35 -28.27 -25.42
N VAL A 282 1.73 -27.17 -24.98
CA VAL A 282 2.25 -25.82 -25.22
C VAL A 282 3.63 -25.64 -24.58
N ALA A 283 3.86 -26.16 -23.36
CA ALA A 283 5.16 -26.13 -22.71
C ALA A 283 6.27 -26.76 -23.57
N LEU A 284 6.02 -27.99 -24.06
CA LEU A 284 6.98 -28.77 -24.84
C LEU A 284 7.22 -28.22 -26.25
N GLU A 285 6.19 -27.65 -26.87
CA GLU A 285 6.26 -27.16 -28.26
C GLU A 285 6.80 -25.73 -28.34
N GLU A 286 6.47 -24.88 -27.36
CA GLU A 286 6.69 -23.44 -27.48
C GLU A 286 7.84 -22.90 -26.63
N PHE A 287 8.26 -23.55 -25.56
CA PHE A 287 9.23 -22.95 -24.64
C PHE A 287 10.61 -23.61 -24.72
N PRO A 288 11.68 -22.83 -24.93
CA PRO A 288 13.03 -23.37 -24.94
C PRO A 288 13.49 -23.80 -23.52
N PRO A 289 14.47 -24.71 -23.42
CA PRO A 289 14.98 -25.20 -22.14
C PRO A 289 15.48 -24.11 -21.18
N GLY A 290 16.03 -23.00 -21.67
CA GLY A 290 16.54 -21.95 -20.79
C GLY A 290 15.43 -21.26 -19.98
N VAL A 291 14.18 -21.25 -20.47
CA VAL A 291 13.02 -20.75 -19.71
C VAL A 291 12.79 -21.57 -18.44
N ARG A 292 12.86 -22.91 -18.54
CA ARG A 292 12.67 -23.80 -17.39
C ARG A 292 13.91 -23.83 -16.48
N ASP A 293 15.10 -23.74 -17.05
CA ASP A 293 16.36 -23.77 -16.28
C ASP A 293 16.49 -22.53 -15.39
N ALA A 294 15.89 -21.41 -15.81
CA ALA A 294 15.80 -20.18 -15.02
C ALA A 294 14.85 -20.28 -13.81
N LEU A 295 13.95 -21.28 -13.73
CA LEU A 295 12.97 -21.37 -12.65
C LEU A 295 13.60 -21.69 -11.29
N PRO A 296 13.03 -21.17 -10.19
CA PRO A 296 13.36 -21.64 -8.84
C PRO A 296 13.09 -23.13 -8.64
N ALA A 297 13.74 -23.74 -7.65
CA ALA A 297 13.72 -25.19 -7.41
C ALA A 297 12.33 -25.86 -7.47
N VAL A 298 11.35 -25.35 -6.72
CA VAL A 298 9.97 -25.89 -6.67
C VAL A 298 9.21 -25.62 -7.97
N SER A 299 9.45 -24.47 -8.62
CA SER A 299 8.83 -24.17 -9.91
C SER A 299 9.41 -25.02 -11.05
N ARG A 300 10.70 -25.34 -10.99
CA ARG A 300 11.36 -26.28 -11.90
C ARG A 300 10.84 -27.71 -11.70
N LEU A 301 10.58 -28.11 -10.45
CA LEU A 301 9.92 -29.39 -10.17
C LEU A 301 8.50 -29.44 -10.76
N ARG A 302 7.70 -28.38 -10.62
CA ARG A 302 6.37 -28.29 -11.26
C ARG A 302 6.45 -28.40 -12.78
N ALA A 303 7.44 -27.73 -13.39
CA ALA A 303 7.70 -27.82 -14.82
C ALA A 303 8.03 -29.26 -15.26
N GLU A 304 8.93 -29.93 -14.53
CA GLU A 304 9.29 -31.33 -14.77
C GLU A 304 8.07 -32.26 -14.69
N LEU A 305 7.24 -32.13 -13.66
CA LEU A 305 6.02 -32.93 -13.50
C LEU A 305 5.00 -32.66 -14.61
N LEU A 306 4.86 -31.40 -15.03
CA LEU A 306 4.03 -31.02 -16.17
C LEU A 306 4.54 -31.66 -17.47
N GLU A 307 5.82 -31.55 -17.78
CA GLU A 307 6.43 -32.10 -19.00
C GLU A 307 6.33 -33.64 -19.06
N ARG A 308 6.43 -34.31 -17.91
CA ARG A 308 6.18 -35.76 -17.77
C ARG A 308 4.72 -36.16 -17.96
N GLY A 309 3.77 -35.22 -17.88
CA GLY A 309 2.34 -35.53 -17.90
C GLY A 309 1.81 -36.11 -16.58
N ASP A 310 2.55 -35.94 -15.49
CA ASP A 310 2.21 -36.52 -14.20
C ASP A 310 1.33 -35.58 -13.37
N PHE A 311 0.04 -35.55 -13.73
CA PHE A 311 -0.97 -34.74 -13.05
C PHE A 311 -1.08 -35.07 -11.56
N ASP A 312 -1.02 -36.36 -11.21
CA ASP A 312 -1.23 -36.81 -9.84
C ASP A 312 -0.05 -36.42 -8.93
N ALA A 313 1.18 -36.52 -9.44
CA ALA A 313 2.36 -36.00 -8.75
C ALA A 313 2.32 -34.46 -8.62
N ALA A 314 1.95 -33.73 -9.69
CA ALA A 314 1.83 -32.28 -9.64
C ALA A 314 0.76 -31.82 -8.63
N HIS A 315 -0.37 -32.54 -8.57
CA HIS A 315 -1.43 -32.31 -7.60
C HIS A 315 -0.94 -32.59 -6.16
N ALA A 316 -0.25 -33.71 -5.92
CA ALA A 316 0.33 -34.04 -4.61
C ALA A 316 1.33 -32.97 -4.15
N LEU A 317 2.23 -32.52 -5.03
CA LEU A 317 3.17 -31.44 -4.73
C LEU A 317 2.44 -30.13 -4.39
N ALA A 318 1.37 -29.80 -5.11
CA ALA A 318 0.56 -28.61 -4.84
C ALA A 318 -0.13 -28.69 -3.47
N GLN A 319 -0.58 -29.87 -3.03
CA GLN A 319 -1.14 -30.08 -1.69
C GLN A 319 -0.10 -29.77 -0.60
N ARG A 320 1.12 -30.32 -0.72
CA ARG A 320 2.22 -30.04 0.22
C ARG A 320 2.66 -28.58 0.18
N THR A 321 2.82 -28.02 -1.02
CA THR A 321 3.28 -26.63 -1.17
C THR A 321 2.27 -25.64 -0.61
N LYS A 322 0.96 -25.93 -0.67
CA LYS A 322 -0.09 -25.10 -0.06
C LYS A 322 0.04 -25.02 1.47
N GLU A 323 0.54 -26.06 2.11
CA GLU A 323 0.72 -26.12 3.57
C GLU A 323 1.93 -25.30 4.05
N VAL A 324 2.87 -24.96 3.17
CA VAL A 324 4.04 -24.14 3.51
C VAL A 324 3.60 -22.75 3.99
N GLN A 325 4.10 -22.33 5.15
CA GLN A 325 3.80 -21.04 5.77
C GLN A 325 5.06 -20.17 5.84
N VAL A 326 4.88 -18.90 6.23
CA VAL A 326 6.00 -18.01 6.55
C VAL A 326 5.91 -17.64 8.01
N ARG A 327 6.97 -17.89 8.76
CA ARG A 327 7.14 -17.26 10.07
C ARG A 327 7.79 -15.92 9.86
N THR A 328 7.20 -14.89 10.47
CA THR A 328 7.80 -13.56 10.51
C THR A 328 8.20 -13.24 11.94
N GLN A 329 9.40 -12.70 12.10
CA GLN A 329 9.92 -12.23 13.38
C GLN A 329 10.35 -10.77 13.21
N VAL A 330 9.89 -9.93 14.13
CA VAL A 330 10.25 -8.52 14.20
C VAL A 330 10.83 -8.27 15.58
N SER A 331 12.07 -7.80 15.64
CA SER A 331 12.78 -7.49 16.88
C SER A 331 13.43 -6.11 16.82
N GLY A 332 13.78 -5.55 17.99
CA GLY A 332 14.44 -4.24 18.07
C GLY A 332 13.60 -3.06 17.55
N LEU A 333 12.27 -3.19 17.48
CA LEU A 333 11.39 -2.14 16.94
C LEU A 333 11.52 -0.86 17.77
N CYS A 334 12.04 0.20 17.16
CA CYS A 334 12.26 1.49 17.81
C CYS A 334 12.21 2.65 16.82
N TRP A 335 12.23 3.88 17.35
CA TRP A 335 12.33 5.09 16.53
C TRP A 335 13.78 5.58 16.49
N GLU A 336 14.32 5.74 15.28
CA GLU A 336 15.66 6.27 15.02
C GLU A 336 15.54 7.46 14.05
N GLN A 337 15.90 8.67 14.50
CA GLN A 337 15.94 9.88 13.65
C GLN A 337 14.65 10.18 12.84
N GLY A 338 13.49 9.70 13.27
CA GLY A 338 12.21 9.89 12.57
C GLY A 338 11.69 8.67 11.86
N LEU A 339 12.51 7.63 11.71
CA LEU A 339 12.18 6.38 11.07
C LEU A 339 11.78 5.36 12.13
N LEU A 340 10.74 4.58 11.85
CA LEU A 340 10.45 3.36 12.58
C LEU A 340 11.35 2.25 12.03
N VAL A 341 12.27 1.75 12.87
CA VAL A 341 13.29 0.78 12.50
C VAL A 341 13.07 -0.52 13.26
N ALA A 342 13.26 -1.66 12.59
CA ALA A 342 13.21 -2.98 13.21
C ALA A 342 14.11 -3.96 12.46
N ASP A 343 14.63 -4.98 13.14
CA ASP A 343 15.20 -6.16 12.49
C ASP A 343 14.04 -7.09 12.08
N VAL A 344 14.10 -7.62 10.86
CA VAL A 344 13.06 -8.48 10.29
C VAL A 344 13.69 -9.79 9.81
N ARG A 345 13.05 -10.90 10.15
CA ARG A 345 13.38 -12.24 9.65
C ARG A 345 12.14 -12.94 9.12
N LEU A 346 12.29 -13.62 8.00
CA LEU A 346 11.28 -14.43 7.34
C LEU A 346 11.83 -15.85 7.11
N ASP A 347 11.16 -16.85 7.66
CA ASP A 347 11.46 -18.27 7.46
C ASP A 347 10.32 -18.96 6.70
N LEU A 348 10.62 -19.87 5.77
CA LEU A 348 9.63 -20.82 5.29
C LEU A 348 9.46 -21.95 6.31
N LEU A 349 8.21 -22.25 6.66
CA LEU A 349 7.86 -23.37 7.54
C LEU A 349 7.04 -24.40 6.77
N ARG A 350 7.25 -25.67 7.10
CA ARG A 350 6.38 -26.80 6.72
C ARG A 350 5.00 -26.66 7.37
N GLY A 351 4.08 -27.53 6.96
CA GLY A 351 2.72 -27.59 7.52
C GLY A 351 2.66 -27.98 9.01
N ASP A 352 3.70 -28.65 9.53
CA ASP A 352 3.84 -29.03 10.93
C ASP A 352 4.49 -27.94 11.81
N GLY A 353 4.95 -26.83 11.21
CA GLY A 353 5.59 -25.71 11.89
C GLY A 353 7.11 -25.78 11.98
N GLU A 354 7.73 -26.88 11.55
CA GLU A 354 9.20 -26.98 11.44
C GLU A 354 9.72 -26.19 10.23
N PRO A 355 11.00 -25.78 10.21
CA PRO A 355 11.61 -25.16 9.04
C PRO A 355 11.44 -25.97 7.76
N LEU A 356 11.26 -25.29 6.62
CA LEU A 356 11.44 -25.91 5.31
C LEU A 356 12.94 -25.96 5.00
N GLU A 357 13.44 -27.16 4.74
CA GLU A 357 14.87 -27.46 4.74
C GLU A 357 15.42 -27.77 3.35
N LEU A 358 16.74 -27.67 3.24
CA LEU A 358 17.56 -28.28 2.21
C LEU A 358 18.43 -29.34 2.90
N VAL A 359 18.51 -30.53 2.30
CA VAL A 359 19.34 -31.63 2.81
C VAL A 359 20.64 -31.67 2.05
N GLU A 360 21.78 -31.63 2.75
CA GLU A 360 23.10 -31.76 2.13
C GLU A 360 23.50 -33.24 2.09
N ARG A 361 23.76 -33.75 0.89
CA ARG A 361 24.20 -35.13 0.66
C ARG A 361 25.22 -35.15 -0.46
N ASP A 362 26.39 -35.74 -0.20
CA ASP A 362 27.46 -35.90 -1.19
C ASP A 362 27.88 -34.60 -1.91
N GLY A 363 27.72 -33.45 -1.24
CA GLY A 363 28.03 -32.12 -1.79
C GLY A 363 26.87 -31.45 -2.55
N ASP A 364 25.78 -32.19 -2.80
CA ASP A 364 24.56 -31.66 -3.40
C ASP A 364 23.58 -31.16 -2.31
N ARG A 365 22.81 -30.14 -2.68
CA ARG A 365 21.64 -29.69 -1.90
C ARG A 365 20.38 -30.32 -2.50
N LEU A 366 19.60 -31.01 -1.68
CA LEU A 366 18.34 -31.62 -2.06
C LEU A 366 17.17 -30.85 -1.43
N LEU A 367 16.05 -30.80 -2.15
CA LEU A 367 14.81 -30.21 -1.66
C LEU A 367 14.25 -31.04 -0.50
N ASP A 368 13.52 -30.37 0.39
CA ASP A 368 12.95 -30.96 1.60
C ASP A 368 12.20 -32.29 1.34
N PRO A 369 12.60 -33.41 1.96
CA PRO A 369 11.89 -34.69 1.85
C PRO A 369 10.42 -34.61 2.27
N TRP A 370 10.06 -33.73 3.21
CA TRP A 370 8.67 -33.52 3.61
C TRP A 370 7.83 -32.94 2.47
N LEU A 371 8.41 -32.03 1.68
CA LEU A 371 7.73 -31.40 0.54
C LEU A 371 7.53 -32.39 -0.61
N LEU A 372 8.43 -33.38 -0.72
CA LEU A 372 8.42 -34.43 -1.74
C LEU A 372 7.62 -35.68 -1.32
N GLU A 373 7.20 -35.77 -0.07
CA GLU A 373 6.50 -36.94 0.47
C GLU A 373 5.17 -37.18 -0.27
N GLY A 374 5.06 -38.33 -0.93
CA GLY A 374 3.89 -38.71 -1.72
C GLY A 374 3.92 -38.20 -3.16
N VAL A 375 5.04 -37.63 -3.62
CA VAL A 375 5.27 -37.23 -5.02
C VAL A 375 6.20 -38.27 -5.68
N PRO A 376 5.69 -39.16 -6.55
CA PRO A 376 6.49 -40.27 -7.10
C PRO A 376 7.65 -39.81 -7.99
N GLY A 377 8.82 -40.43 -7.83
CA GLY A 377 9.93 -40.30 -8.80
C GLY A 377 10.69 -38.97 -8.76
N VAL A 378 10.64 -38.29 -7.62
CA VAL A 378 11.30 -36.99 -7.36
C VAL A 378 11.95 -36.92 -5.97
N GLU A 379 12.22 -38.07 -5.34
CA GLU A 379 12.64 -38.21 -3.94
C GLU A 379 13.98 -37.52 -3.63
N GLU A 380 14.84 -37.31 -4.64
CA GLU A 380 16.15 -36.66 -4.52
C GLU A 380 16.25 -35.43 -5.44
N TRP A 381 15.29 -34.51 -5.35
CA TRP A 381 15.27 -33.32 -6.21
C TRP A 381 16.38 -32.32 -5.85
N GLN A 382 17.33 -32.10 -6.77
CA GLN A 382 18.45 -31.20 -6.55
C GLN A 382 18.09 -29.70 -6.59
N VAL A 383 18.79 -28.92 -5.76
CA VAL A 383 18.69 -27.46 -5.63
C VAL A 383 20.08 -26.85 -5.87
N PRO A 384 20.52 -26.74 -7.15
CA PRO A 384 21.86 -26.25 -7.47
C PRO A 384 22.05 -24.79 -7.02
N ASP A 385 21.04 -23.95 -7.22
CA ASP A 385 21.03 -22.56 -6.77
C ASP A 385 19.78 -22.26 -5.93
N PRO A 386 19.90 -22.15 -4.59
CA PRO A 386 18.78 -21.81 -3.72
C PRO A 386 18.36 -20.33 -3.81
N PHE A 387 19.16 -19.48 -4.46
CA PHE A 387 18.91 -18.05 -4.61
C PHE A 387 18.22 -17.68 -5.92
N ARG A 388 18.03 -18.65 -6.83
CA ARG A 388 17.44 -18.41 -8.15
C ARG A 388 16.02 -17.81 -8.03
N HIS A 389 15.87 -16.55 -8.46
CA HIS A 389 14.70 -15.70 -8.25
C HIS A 389 14.15 -15.68 -6.82
N ALA A 390 15.03 -15.86 -5.83
CA ALA A 390 14.69 -15.71 -4.43
C ALA A 390 14.73 -14.23 -4.05
N TYR A 391 13.67 -13.74 -3.41
CA TYR A 391 13.63 -12.38 -2.89
C TYR A 391 12.61 -12.25 -1.77
N ALA A 392 12.78 -11.21 -0.96
CA ALA A 392 11.76 -10.75 -0.05
C ALA A 392 11.74 -9.24 -0.01
N GLU A 393 10.55 -8.66 0.18
CA GLU A 393 10.36 -7.21 0.25
C GLU A 393 9.33 -6.86 1.31
N LEU A 394 9.58 -5.75 1.98
CA LEU A 394 8.62 -5.15 2.90
C LEU A 394 7.70 -4.20 2.13
N VAL A 395 6.44 -4.14 2.54
CA VAL A 395 5.44 -3.27 1.92
C VAL A 395 4.52 -2.70 2.99
N VAL A 396 4.27 -1.41 2.97
CA VAL A 396 3.33 -0.72 3.85
C VAL A 396 2.07 -0.41 3.06
N LYS A 397 0.92 -0.89 3.55
CA LYS A 397 -0.37 -0.74 2.90
C LYS A 397 -1.25 0.25 3.64
N ASP A 398 -1.76 1.29 2.98
CA ASP A 398 -2.87 2.08 3.51
C ASP A 398 -4.14 1.21 3.50
N ARG A 399 -4.70 0.97 4.68
CA ARG A 399 -5.85 0.07 4.84
C ARG A 399 -7.11 0.59 4.17
N ASP A 400 -7.29 1.90 4.11
CA ASP A 400 -8.53 2.51 3.63
C ASP A 400 -8.45 2.87 2.14
N ARG A 401 -7.25 3.20 1.65
CA ARG A 401 -7.03 3.64 0.26
C ARG A 401 -6.48 2.55 -0.65
N GLU A 402 -6.06 1.41 -0.08
CA GLU A 402 -5.47 0.29 -0.82
C GLU A 402 -4.15 0.63 -1.53
N ASP A 403 -3.51 1.74 -1.14
CA ASP A 403 -2.20 2.16 -1.61
C ASP A 403 -1.09 1.32 -0.98
N TRP A 404 -0.09 0.96 -1.78
CA TRP A 404 1.05 0.17 -1.33
C TRP A 404 2.34 0.98 -1.48
N TRP A 405 3.16 1.02 -0.44
CA TRP A 405 4.42 1.75 -0.40
C TRP A 405 5.56 0.84 0.04
N TYR A 406 6.75 1.09 -0.48
CA TYR A 406 7.92 0.28 -0.22
C TYR A 406 8.83 1.03 0.76
N PRO A 407 8.86 0.63 2.04
CA PRO A 407 9.80 1.23 2.99
C PRO A 407 11.23 0.92 2.58
N GLU A 408 12.16 1.72 3.10
CA GLU A 408 13.57 1.42 2.97
C GLU A 408 13.92 0.16 3.78
N GLY A 409 15.02 -0.46 3.39
CA GLY A 409 15.52 -1.68 4.02
C GLY A 409 15.32 -2.88 3.12
N ASP A 410 16.45 -3.43 2.67
CA ASP A 410 16.48 -4.63 1.86
C ASP A 410 16.53 -5.87 2.75
N LEU A 411 15.86 -6.92 2.29
CA LEU A 411 15.96 -8.24 2.90
C LEU A 411 16.93 -9.06 2.05
N GLU A 412 18.06 -9.42 2.66
CA GLU A 412 19.02 -10.33 2.06
C GLU A 412 18.54 -11.77 2.23
N VAL A 413 18.54 -12.51 1.12
CA VAL A 413 18.28 -13.95 1.13
C VAL A 413 19.59 -14.68 1.39
N ARG A 414 19.61 -15.56 2.39
CA ARG A 414 20.78 -16.38 2.74
C ARG A 414 20.40 -17.80 3.09
N VAL A 415 21.37 -18.69 3.00
CA VAL A 415 21.26 -20.08 3.48
C VAL A 415 21.87 -20.13 4.88
N GLU A 416 21.12 -20.64 5.85
CA GLU A 416 21.59 -20.83 7.22
C GLU A 416 21.63 -22.33 7.57
N PRO A 417 22.70 -22.80 8.23
CA PRO A 417 22.81 -24.21 8.62
C PRO A 417 21.82 -24.56 9.74
N LEU A 418 21.32 -25.79 9.68
CA LEU A 418 20.55 -26.49 10.71
C LEU A 418 21.35 -27.71 11.19
N ALA A 419 20.75 -28.53 12.06
CA ALA A 419 21.40 -29.75 12.55
C ALA A 419 21.52 -30.82 11.45
N GLU A 420 22.47 -31.75 11.62
CA GLU A 420 22.57 -32.99 10.82
C GLU A 420 22.73 -32.80 9.30
N GLY A 421 23.52 -31.80 8.87
CA GLY A 421 23.74 -31.56 7.44
C GLY A 421 22.52 -31.01 6.72
N ARG A 422 21.65 -30.29 7.44
CA ARG A 422 20.49 -29.60 6.89
C ARG A 422 20.74 -28.11 6.87
N SER A 423 20.04 -27.39 6.02
CA SER A 423 20.04 -25.93 5.99
C SER A 423 18.65 -25.40 5.65
N GLN A 424 18.43 -24.11 5.81
CA GLN A 424 17.19 -23.44 5.40
C GLN A 424 17.51 -22.16 4.63
N VAL A 425 16.61 -21.76 3.74
CA VAL A 425 16.68 -20.48 3.04
C VAL A 425 15.82 -19.47 3.78
N VAL A 426 16.40 -18.34 4.17
CA VAL A 426 15.74 -17.31 4.97
C VAL A 426 15.98 -15.94 4.37
N ALA A 427 15.07 -15.00 4.64
CA ALA A 427 15.27 -13.60 4.30
C ALA A 427 15.39 -12.77 5.57
N VAL A 428 16.45 -11.97 5.67
CA VAL A 428 16.74 -11.14 6.85
C VAL A 428 17.12 -9.73 6.44
N GLY A 429 16.79 -8.75 7.27
CA GLY A 429 17.20 -7.38 7.03
C GLY A 429 16.55 -6.42 8.01
N LYS A 430 16.41 -5.16 7.60
CA LYS A 430 15.82 -4.12 8.44
C LYS A 430 14.57 -3.55 7.80
N LEU A 431 13.56 -3.26 8.60
CA LEU A 431 12.51 -2.30 8.28
C LEU A 431 13.06 -0.90 8.54
N ARG A 432 12.88 0.03 7.59
CA ARG A 432 13.10 1.47 7.78
C ARG A 432 11.92 2.23 7.19
N LEU A 433 10.95 2.55 8.05
CA LEU A 433 9.70 3.20 7.65
C LEU A 433 9.74 4.68 8.05
N ASP A 434 9.83 5.57 7.07
CA ASP A 434 9.67 7.01 7.27
C ASP A 434 8.23 7.47 6.96
N PRO A 435 7.40 7.77 7.97
CA PRO A 435 6.02 8.22 7.73
C PRO A 435 5.92 9.57 7.00
N GLN A 436 7.01 10.35 6.88
CA GLN A 436 7.02 11.65 6.21
C GLN A 436 7.40 11.58 4.73
N ALA A 437 8.01 10.49 4.29
CA ALA A 437 8.52 10.36 2.92
C ALA A 437 8.06 9.09 2.20
N LEU A 438 7.45 8.13 2.90
CA LEU A 438 7.13 6.81 2.32
C LEU A 438 6.15 6.87 1.14
N ALA A 439 5.28 7.88 1.07
CA ALA A 439 4.30 8.04 -0.02
C ALA A 439 4.90 8.72 -1.26
N GLY A 440 6.00 8.17 -1.79
CA GLY A 440 6.70 8.71 -2.95
C GLY A 440 7.39 10.05 -2.67
N GLY A 441 8.09 10.15 -1.54
CA GLY A 441 8.69 11.39 -1.05
C GLY A 441 7.72 12.30 -0.31
N ARG A 442 6.48 11.85 -0.09
CA ARG A 442 5.44 12.61 0.63
C ARG A 442 5.04 11.90 1.93
N PRO A 443 4.42 12.62 2.87
CA PRO A 443 3.91 12.02 4.08
C PRO A 443 2.81 11.00 3.77
N LEU A 444 2.81 9.90 4.53
CA LEU A 444 1.68 8.99 4.55
C LEU A 444 0.40 9.74 4.94
N GLU A 445 -0.70 9.29 4.37
CA GLU A 445 -2.01 9.83 4.67
C GLU A 445 -2.43 9.55 6.12
N ARG A 446 -3.47 10.25 6.58
CA ARG A 446 -4.07 9.89 7.87
C ARG A 446 -4.73 8.52 7.77
N GLY A 447 -4.51 7.67 8.77
CA GLY A 447 -5.14 6.36 8.87
C GLY A 447 -4.21 5.25 9.37
N ALA A 448 -4.67 4.01 9.20
CA ALA A 448 -3.95 2.82 9.61
C ALA A 448 -3.17 2.22 8.45
N HIS A 449 -1.87 2.00 8.68
CA HIS A 449 -0.94 1.47 7.70
C HIS A 449 -0.44 0.11 8.14
N ASP A 450 -0.72 -0.90 7.34
CA ASP A 450 -0.43 -2.29 7.59
C ASP A 450 0.96 -2.65 7.03
N VAL A 451 1.89 -3.15 7.85
CA VAL A 451 3.22 -3.61 7.39
C VAL A 451 3.22 -5.08 6.97
N TRP A 452 3.44 -5.36 5.69
CA TRP A 452 3.46 -6.68 5.07
C TRP A 452 4.89 -7.06 4.62
N ALA A 453 5.09 -8.34 4.38
CA ALA A 453 6.22 -8.86 3.63
C ALA A 453 5.73 -9.73 2.47
N TYR A 454 6.29 -9.49 1.29
CA TYR A 454 6.27 -10.45 0.19
C TYR A 454 7.54 -11.28 0.27
N VAL A 455 7.42 -12.60 0.16
CA VAL A 455 8.57 -13.51 0.14
C VAL A 455 8.39 -14.52 -0.97
N GLN A 456 9.46 -14.80 -1.71
CA GLN A 456 9.56 -15.88 -2.68
C GLN A 456 10.91 -16.55 -2.47
N LEU A 457 10.90 -17.74 -1.88
CA LEU A 457 12.11 -18.54 -1.64
C LEU A 457 11.89 -19.92 -2.23
N LEU A 458 12.90 -20.46 -2.92
CA LEU A 458 12.84 -21.77 -3.60
C LEU A 458 11.70 -21.94 -4.63
N GLY A 459 10.95 -20.88 -4.97
CA GLY A 459 9.75 -20.96 -5.83
C GLY A 459 8.43 -21.12 -5.09
N VAL A 460 8.45 -20.93 -3.76
CA VAL A 460 7.25 -20.80 -2.93
C VAL A 460 7.09 -19.34 -2.54
N ASP A 461 5.99 -18.73 -2.98
CA ASP A 461 5.69 -17.32 -2.73
C ASP A 461 4.56 -17.12 -1.72
N ARG A 462 4.68 -16.10 -0.88
CA ARG A 462 3.70 -15.74 0.16
C ARG A 462 3.67 -14.24 0.36
N LEU A 463 2.46 -13.72 0.61
CA LEU A 463 2.24 -12.35 1.11
C LEU A 463 1.69 -12.45 2.53
N VAL A 464 2.44 -11.97 3.51
CA VAL A 464 2.11 -12.12 4.93
C VAL A 464 2.16 -10.78 5.66
N ARG A 465 1.32 -10.62 6.68
CA ARG A 465 1.41 -9.48 7.61
C ARG A 465 2.63 -9.73 8.50
N LEU A 466 3.50 -8.75 8.68
CA LEU A 466 4.57 -8.87 9.67
C LEU A 466 3.96 -9.02 11.06
N SER A 467 4.43 -10.01 11.79
CA SER A 467 4.12 -10.32 13.17
C SER A 467 5.42 -10.34 13.98
N GLY A 468 5.29 -10.12 15.28
CA GLY A 468 6.40 -10.26 16.22
C GLY A 468 5.91 -10.82 17.54
N ASP A 469 6.81 -10.90 18.51
CA ASP A 469 6.56 -11.54 19.80
C ASP A 469 5.71 -10.68 20.77
N GLY A 470 5.11 -9.59 20.26
CA GLY A 470 4.30 -8.66 21.06
C GLY A 470 2.95 -9.24 21.44
N THR A 471 2.43 -8.86 22.62
CA THR A 471 1.11 -9.29 23.09
C THR A 471 0.01 -8.72 22.18
N PRO A 472 -0.80 -9.56 21.51
CA PRO A 472 -1.82 -9.09 20.58
C PRO A 472 -2.87 -8.19 21.24
N GLY A 473 -3.27 -7.14 20.53
CA GLY A 473 -4.55 -6.45 20.77
C GLY A 473 -4.57 -5.29 21.77
N GLU A 474 -3.53 -5.04 22.56
CA GLU A 474 -3.60 -3.99 23.60
C GLU A 474 -2.32 -3.16 23.81
N THR A 475 -1.18 -3.47 23.17
CA THR A 475 0.10 -2.78 23.44
C THR A 475 0.69 -2.05 22.22
N THR A 476 1.33 -0.90 22.49
CA THR A 476 2.20 -0.20 21.53
C THR A 476 3.32 -1.16 21.12
N ALA A 477 3.59 -1.29 19.82
CA ALA A 477 4.70 -2.11 19.34
C ALA A 477 6.05 -1.45 19.62
N ALA A 478 6.09 -0.12 19.55
CA ALA A 478 7.13 0.75 20.06
C ALA A 478 6.46 2.01 20.62
N GLY A 479 7.15 2.76 21.49
CA GLY A 479 6.62 4.01 22.04
C GLY A 479 6.07 4.93 20.93
N PRO A 480 4.99 5.69 21.15
CA PRO A 480 4.46 6.59 20.13
C PRO A 480 5.52 7.62 19.74
N ALA A 481 5.48 8.10 18.49
CA ALA A 481 6.33 9.19 18.05
C ALA A 481 5.53 10.40 17.60
N LEU A 482 6.11 11.58 17.81
CA LEU A 482 5.69 12.79 17.11
C LEU A 482 6.63 13.00 15.93
N VAL A 483 6.10 12.83 14.73
CA VAL A 483 6.80 13.02 13.46
C VAL A 483 6.40 14.38 12.90
N ARG A 484 7.35 15.13 12.33
CA ARG A 484 7.06 16.43 11.72
C ARG A 484 6.05 16.28 10.57
N ALA A 485 5.10 17.19 10.45
CA ALA A 485 4.14 17.23 9.33
C ALA A 485 4.41 18.40 8.39
N THR A 486 4.69 19.58 8.98
CA THR A 486 5.04 20.83 8.29
C THR A 486 6.03 21.59 9.16
N GLU A 487 6.40 22.82 8.75
CA GLU A 487 7.26 23.69 9.54
C GLU A 487 6.76 23.91 10.98
N ASP A 488 5.43 24.01 11.16
CA ASP A 488 4.79 24.36 12.43
C ASP A 488 3.83 23.27 12.98
N SER A 489 3.93 22.03 12.49
CA SER A 489 3.05 20.95 12.94
C SER A 489 3.73 19.59 13.01
N ALA A 490 3.24 18.75 13.91
CA ALA A 490 3.65 17.37 14.10
C ALA A 490 2.43 16.45 14.05
N ARG A 491 2.62 15.24 13.53
CA ARG A 491 1.66 14.15 13.52
C ARG A 491 2.02 13.13 14.58
N LEU A 492 1.01 12.49 15.13
CA LEU A 492 1.19 11.37 16.02
C LEU A 492 1.30 10.09 15.19
N ALA A 493 2.35 9.33 15.43
CA ALA A 493 2.62 8.03 14.83
C ALA A 493 2.67 6.96 15.92
N VAL A 494 1.74 6.00 15.88
CA VAL A 494 1.62 4.93 16.89
C VAL A 494 1.84 3.57 16.23
N PRO A 495 3.04 2.99 16.35
CA PRO A 495 3.27 1.59 15.99
C PRO A 495 2.54 0.69 17.00
N TYR A 496 1.76 -0.28 16.52
CA TYR A 496 0.98 -1.15 17.39
C TYR A 496 0.85 -2.57 16.84
N TRP A 497 0.56 -3.51 17.73
CA TRP A 497 0.22 -4.89 17.37
C TRP A 497 -1.30 -5.04 17.26
N THR A 498 -1.79 -5.54 16.12
CA THR A 498 -3.21 -5.87 15.97
C THR A 498 -3.61 -7.00 16.95
N LYS A 499 -4.91 -7.29 17.04
CA LYS A 499 -5.43 -8.45 17.79
C LYS A 499 -4.86 -9.81 17.35
N ARG A 500 -4.20 -9.86 16.19
CA ARG A 500 -3.51 -11.05 15.68
C ARG A 500 -1.98 -10.97 15.80
N GLY A 501 -1.45 -10.01 16.57
CA GLY A 501 -0.01 -9.83 16.76
C GLY A 501 0.70 -9.27 15.53
N GLN A 502 -0.01 -8.53 14.66
CA GLN A 502 0.55 -8.02 13.40
C GLN A 502 0.93 -6.54 13.52
N LEU A 503 2.06 -6.14 12.94
CA LEU A 503 2.57 -4.78 13.00
C LEU A 503 1.75 -3.84 12.10
N ALA A 504 1.30 -2.74 12.67
CA ALA A 504 0.68 -1.63 11.97
C ALA A 504 1.13 -0.29 12.55
N LEU A 505 0.96 0.78 11.77
CA LEU A 505 1.24 2.16 12.14
C LEU A 505 -0.04 3.00 12.00
N ASP A 506 -0.55 3.57 13.09
CA ASP A 506 -1.65 4.54 13.06
C ASP A 506 -1.07 5.96 13.00
N LEU A 507 -1.50 6.75 12.01
CA LEU A 507 -1.10 8.15 11.82
C LEU A 507 -2.28 9.09 12.04
N ASP A 508 -2.13 10.03 12.97
CA ASP A 508 -3.13 11.05 13.33
C ASP A 508 -4.53 10.48 13.66
N GLU A 509 -4.53 9.25 14.18
CA GLU A 509 -5.62 8.57 14.87
C GLU A 509 -6.88 8.33 14.04
N ARG A 510 -7.10 7.04 13.69
CA ARG A 510 -8.43 6.48 13.37
C ARG A 510 -8.81 5.30 14.28
N LEU A 511 -7.85 4.56 14.85
CA LEU A 511 -8.12 3.25 15.46
C LEU A 511 -7.63 3.06 16.90
N ARG A 512 -6.67 3.85 17.41
CA ARG A 512 -6.17 3.71 18.78
C ARG A 512 -6.20 5.01 19.57
N ARG A 513 -6.70 4.92 20.81
CA ARG A 513 -6.79 6.04 21.75
C ARG A 513 -5.44 6.30 22.41
N LEU A 514 -4.79 7.38 22.04
CA LEU A 514 -3.55 7.88 22.66
C LEU A 514 -3.68 8.01 24.20
N THR A 515 -4.86 8.35 24.68
CA THR A 515 -5.13 8.61 26.10
C THR A 515 -4.93 7.36 26.97
N ASP A 516 -5.26 6.18 26.44
CA ASP A 516 -5.14 4.91 27.18
C ASP A 516 -3.67 4.50 27.32
N ASP A 517 -2.87 4.71 26.27
CA ASP A 517 -1.41 4.49 26.29
C ASP A 517 -0.70 5.49 27.21
N LEU A 518 -1.10 6.77 27.16
CA LEU A 518 -0.62 7.80 28.06
C LEU A 518 -0.94 7.50 29.53
N ALA A 519 -2.06 6.81 29.79
CA ALA A 519 -2.46 6.41 31.13
C ALA A 519 -1.70 5.17 31.64
N GLN A 520 -1.45 4.19 30.76
CA GLN A 520 -0.70 2.97 31.09
C GLN A 520 0.79 3.21 31.30
N ALA A 521 1.39 4.24 30.68
CA ALA A 521 2.76 4.68 30.94
C ALA A 521 3.01 5.13 32.41
N GLY A 522 1.96 5.14 33.25
CA GLY A 522 2.08 5.09 34.71
C GLY A 522 2.61 6.36 35.36
N ASN A 523 2.61 7.49 34.64
CA ASN A 523 3.37 8.65 35.06
C ASN A 523 2.46 9.87 35.33
N PRO A 524 1.98 10.05 36.58
CA PRO A 524 1.15 11.19 36.97
C PRO A 524 2.00 12.46 37.03
N TRP A 525 2.32 13.03 35.88
CA TRP A 525 3.10 14.26 35.81
C TRP A 525 2.28 15.46 36.24
N ARG A 526 2.94 16.33 37.02
CA ARG A 526 2.44 17.64 37.45
C ARG A 526 3.56 18.64 37.26
N SER A 527 3.42 19.56 36.29
CA SER A 527 4.29 20.73 36.22
C SER A 527 3.59 21.93 36.83
N SER A 528 4.28 22.58 37.76
CA SER A 528 3.96 23.91 38.25
C SER A 528 5.17 24.78 37.95
N GLY A 529 4.98 25.96 37.34
CA GLY A 529 6.07 26.93 37.21
C GLY A 529 6.75 27.14 38.57
N GLN A 530 8.05 27.41 38.61
CA GLN A 530 8.87 27.38 39.83
C GLN A 530 8.60 28.56 40.79
N GLY A 531 7.36 29.04 40.83
CA GLY A 531 6.94 30.11 41.73
C GLY A 531 7.14 31.51 41.18
N VAL A 532 7.60 31.66 39.93
CA VAL A 532 7.74 32.97 39.27
C VAL A 532 6.73 33.10 38.11
N PRO A 533 5.96 34.20 38.01
CA PRO A 533 5.11 34.46 36.87
C PRO A 533 5.93 34.59 35.58
N GLY A 534 5.88 33.58 34.70
CA GLY A 534 6.54 33.60 33.39
C GLY A 534 7.34 32.36 33.01
N ASP A 535 7.51 31.39 33.92
CA ASP A 535 8.24 30.17 33.61
C ASP A 535 7.53 29.31 32.54
N PRO A 536 8.27 28.71 31.59
CA PRO A 536 7.71 27.70 30.70
C PRO A 536 7.13 26.54 31.49
N MET A 537 6.01 25.99 31.02
CA MET A 537 5.44 24.77 31.57
C MET A 537 5.83 23.59 30.70
N ASP A 538 6.69 22.75 31.25
CA ASP A 538 7.20 21.55 30.62
C ASP A 538 6.29 20.37 30.96
N LEU A 539 5.80 19.68 29.95
CA LEU A 539 5.03 18.44 30.05
C LEU A 539 5.86 17.30 29.47
N PRO A 540 6.40 16.39 30.30
CA PRO A 540 7.06 15.19 29.82
C PRO A 540 6.05 14.35 29.04
N LEU A 541 6.40 13.99 27.81
CA LEU A 541 5.61 13.09 26.97
C LEU A 541 6.26 11.70 27.02
N PRO A 542 5.50 10.61 27.15
CA PRO A 542 6.05 9.26 27.06
C PRO A 542 6.29 8.84 25.59
N PHE A 543 6.51 9.82 24.70
CA PHE A 543 6.72 9.61 23.27
C PHE A 543 8.19 9.71 22.97
N THR A 544 8.63 9.11 21.87
CA THR A 544 9.84 9.57 21.22
C THR A 544 9.48 10.77 20.37
N ALA A 545 10.34 11.79 20.32
CA ALA A 545 10.11 12.94 19.49
C ALA A 545 11.29 13.04 18.55
N THR A 546 11.01 13.03 17.26
CA THR A 546 12.04 12.98 16.23
C THR A 546 12.04 14.32 15.52
N GLY A 547 13.05 15.12 15.84
CA GLY A 547 13.35 16.35 15.12
C GLY A 547 14.75 16.24 14.56
N THR A 548 14.95 16.66 13.32
CA THR A 548 16.27 16.99 12.81
C THR A 548 16.67 18.35 13.39
N THR A 549 17.89 18.43 13.91
CA THR A 549 18.52 19.74 14.13
C THR A 549 18.82 20.35 12.75
N PRO A 550 18.73 21.68 12.58
CA PRO A 550 19.09 22.33 11.31
C PRO A 550 20.48 21.94 10.79
N ASP A 551 21.39 21.55 11.70
CA ASP A 551 22.80 21.28 11.41
C ASP A 551 23.17 19.78 11.44
N GLY A 552 22.21 18.85 11.61
CA GLY A 552 22.46 17.40 11.53
C GLY A 552 23.41 16.81 12.59
N ALA A 553 23.80 17.58 13.61
CA ALA A 553 24.70 17.11 14.67
C ALA A 553 24.01 16.07 15.59
N PRO A 554 24.57 14.86 15.76
CA PRO A 554 24.02 13.86 16.68
C PRO A 554 24.13 14.32 18.14
N GLY A 555 23.00 14.33 18.86
CA GLY A 555 22.95 14.55 20.32
C GLY A 555 22.51 15.94 20.79
N SER A 556 22.25 16.90 19.89
CA SER A 556 21.66 18.19 20.27
C SER A 556 20.13 18.12 20.34
N PRO A 557 19.49 18.75 21.33
CA PRO A 557 18.04 18.69 21.44
C PRO A 557 17.35 19.40 20.27
N ALA A 558 16.47 18.70 19.55
CA ALA A 558 15.69 19.33 18.49
C ALA A 558 14.45 20.00 19.11
N VAL A 559 14.21 21.25 18.74
CA VAL A 559 13.03 21.99 19.18
C VAL A 559 12.08 22.11 18.00
N LEU A 560 10.92 21.46 18.09
CA LEU A 560 9.89 21.50 17.07
C LEU A 560 8.76 22.45 17.50
N PRO A 561 8.50 23.55 16.77
CA PRO A 561 7.36 24.40 17.07
C PRO A 561 6.07 23.63 16.76
N VAL A 562 5.16 23.62 17.72
CA VAL A 562 3.84 23.00 17.61
C VAL A 562 2.77 23.94 18.15
N ARG A 563 1.51 23.64 17.87
CA ARG A 563 0.38 24.38 18.45
C ARG A 563 -0.49 23.45 19.26
N VAL A 564 -0.99 23.94 20.39
CA VAL A 564 -1.93 23.21 21.23
C VAL A 564 -3.24 23.94 21.37
N ARG A 565 -4.33 23.18 21.36
CA ARG A 565 -5.68 23.63 21.65
C ARG A 565 -6.02 23.32 23.11
N ILE A 566 -6.65 24.28 23.80
CA ILE A 566 -7.06 24.12 25.20
C ILE A 566 -8.58 24.24 25.33
N GLY A 567 -9.22 23.16 25.79
CA GLY A 567 -10.66 23.07 26.04
C GLY A 567 -11.50 22.63 24.82
N ASP A 568 -12.80 22.44 25.07
CA ASP A 568 -13.77 21.86 24.12
C ASP A 568 -14.77 22.90 23.56
N GLY A 569 -14.56 24.20 23.82
CA GLY A 569 -15.46 25.25 23.35
C GLY A 569 -15.51 25.38 21.83
N ALA A 570 -16.51 26.08 21.29
CA ALA A 570 -16.69 26.28 19.83
C ALA A 570 -15.52 27.03 19.15
N LYS A 571 -14.76 27.82 19.91
CA LYS A 571 -13.53 28.51 19.48
C LYS A 571 -12.48 28.42 20.60
N PRO A 572 -11.91 27.24 20.84
CA PRO A 572 -10.95 27.04 21.93
C PRO A 572 -9.63 27.75 21.58
N PRO A 573 -8.95 28.38 22.54
CA PRO A 573 -7.69 29.05 22.27
C PRO A 573 -6.62 28.08 21.80
N VAL A 574 -5.79 28.58 20.89
CA VAL A 574 -4.64 27.89 20.35
C VAL A 574 -3.39 28.63 20.84
N LEU A 575 -2.48 27.90 21.48
CA LEU A 575 -1.21 28.43 21.97
C LEU A 575 -0.05 27.84 21.18
N ALA A 576 0.99 28.64 20.99
CA ALA A 576 2.29 28.14 20.56
C ALA A 576 2.93 27.31 21.68
N ALA A 577 3.57 26.23 21.30
CA ALA A 577 4.30 25.33 22.16
C ALA A 577 5.52 24.81 21.41
N GLU A 578 6.46 24.25 22.14
CA GLU A 578 7.70 23.68 21.61
C GLU A 578 7.78 22.24 22.07
N LEU A 579 7.99 21.31 21.15
CA LEU A 579 8.35 19.94 21.48
C LEU A 579 9.88 19.85 21.49
N VAL A 580 10.44 19.71 22.69
CA VAL A 580 11.88 19.59 22.91
C VAL A 580 12.24 18.10 22.97
N THR A 581 12.97 17.66 21.96
CA THR A 581 13.50 16.31 21.82
C THR A 581 14.98 16.32 22.25
N GLY A 582 15.53 15.25 22.85
CA GLY A 582 16.94 15.22 23.30
C GLY A 582 17.18 15.26 24.80
N ALA A 583 16.14 15.39 25.62
CA ALA A 583 16.18 14.96 27.02
C ALA A 583 15.96 13.43 27.11
N ALA A 584 16.27 12.81 28.25
CA ALA A 584 15.97 11.39 28.49
C ALA A 584 14.47 11.03 28.26
N GLN A 585 13.59 12.03 28.30
CA GLN A 585 12.20 11.97 27.90
C GLN A 585 11.81 13.28 27.18
N PRO A 586 11.17 13.24 25.99
CA PRO A 586 10.71 14.43 25.30
C PRO A 586 9.74 15.27 26.11
N VAL A 587 9.80 16.59 25.91
CA VAL A 587 9.03 17.56 26.69
C VAL A 587 8.24 18.47 25.75
N LEU A 588 6.93 18.56 25.96
CA LEU A 588 6.13 19.65 25.40
C LEU A 588 6.22 20.87 26.32
N ARG A 589 6.90 21.91 25.85
CA ARG A 589 7.07 23.19 26.52
C ARG A 589 6.02 24.19 26.04
N LEU A 590 5.17 24.65 26.93
CA LEU A 590 4.29 25.78 26.66
C LEU A 590 5.03 27.10 26.91
N THR A 591 5.40 27.81 25.84
CA THR A 591 6.15 29.07 25.89
C THR A 591 5.27 30.30 26.17
N ALA A 592 3.96 30.20 25.95
CA ALA A 592 3.01 31.32 26.05
C ALA A 592 2.02 31.19 27.23
N VAL A 593 2.50 30.95 28.46
CA VAL A 593 1.66 30.94 29.68
C VAL A 593 1.06 32.34 30.00
N ARG A 594 1.53 33.40 29.33
CA ARG A 594 1.14 34.81 29.56
C ARG A 594 -0.25 35.19 29.03
N THR A 595 -0.83 34.49 28.07
CA THR A 595 -2.15 34.88 27.57
C THR A 595 -3.21 34.49 28.60
N LYS A 596 -4.15 35.40 28.90
CA LYS A 596 -5.46 34.97 29.40
C LYS A 596 -5.97 33.98 28.36
N ALA A 597 -5.80 32.68 28.62
CA ALA A 597 -6.52 31.66 27.92
C ALA A 597 -7.96 32.11 28.14
N LYS A 598 -8.66 32.55 27.09
CA LYS A 598 -10.05 33.02 27.17
C LYS A 598 -10.94 31.80 27.47
N VAL A 599 -10.67 31.14 28.58
CA VAL A 599 -11.09 29.83 29.01
C VAL A 599 -11.49 30.00 30.47
N GLU A 600 -12.66 29.49 30.80
CA GLU A 600 -13.19 29.55 32.15
C GLU A 600 -12.28 28.82 33.15
N PRO A 601 -12.27 29.23 34.43
CA PRO A 601 -11.57 28.50 35.47
C PRO A 601 -12.01 27.02 35.51
N GLY A 602 -11.04 26.10 35.58
CA GLY A 602 -11.31 24.67 35.57
C GLY A 602 -10.21 23.84 34.94
N ARG A 603 -10.48 22.54 34.77
CA ARG A 603 -9.58 21.56 34.15
C ARG A 603 -9.98 21.34 32.69
N HIS A 604 -9.08 21.66 31.76
CA HIS A 604 -9.34 21.66 30.32
C HIS A 604 -8.40 20.74 29.58
N ALA A 605 -8.92 19.98 28.62
CA ALA A 605 -8.11 19.13 27.75
C ALA A 605 -7.13 19.94 26.91
N VAL A 606 -5.87 19.49 26.84
CA VAL A 606 -4.81 20.02 25.98
C VAL A 606 -4.60 19.03 24.84
N ARG A 607 -4.71 19.50 23.59
CA ARG A 607 -4.61 18.66 22.39
C ARG A 607 -3.62 19.26 21.42
N LEU A 608 -2.82 18.42 20.77
CA LEU A 608 -2.01 18.86 19.63
C LEU A 608 -2.91 19.29 18.49
N LEU A 609 -2.56 20.39 17.83
CA LEU A 609 -3.24 20.84 16.64
C LEU A 609 -2.74 20.01 15.44
N THR A 610 -3.59 19.14 14.91
CA THR A 610 -3.30 18.41 13.67
C THR A 610 -3.52 19.30 12.44
N PRO A 611 -2.90 18.98 11.28
CA PRO A 611 -3.11 19.73 10.04
C PRO A 611 -4.59 19.90 9.66
N GLN A 612 -4.90 20.95 8.91
CA GLN A 612 -6.27 21.34 8.55
C GLN A 612 -7.02 20.18 7.84
N GLY A 613 -8.21 19.85 8.32
CA GLY A 613 -9.06 18.77 7.75
C GLY A 613 -9.59 17.76 8.77
N ALA A 614 -9.09 17.75 10.00
CA ALA A 614 -9.59 16.85 11.05
C ALA A 614 -11.02 17.24 11.49
N LYS A 615 -12.02 16.45 11.05
CA LYS A 615 -13.44 16.59 11.44
C LYS A 615 -13.70 16.41 12.95
N LYS A 616 -12.73 15.87 13.72
CA LYS A 616 -12.82 15.68 15.17
C LYS A 616 -11.58 16.25 15.86
N PRO A 617 -11.73 16.90 17.03
CA PRO A 617 -10.59 17.28 17.86
C PRO A 617 -9.83 16.00 18.27
N GLY A 618 -8.49 16.02 18.18
CA GLY A 618 -7.65 14.88 18.59
C GLY A 618 -7.77 14.55 20.08
N GLU A 619 -7.18 13.45 20.52
CA GLU A 619 -7.22 13.08 21.93
C GLU A 619 -6.38 14.01 22.85
N PRO A 620 -6.80 14.19 24.11
CA PRO A 620 -6.06 15.01 25.07
C PRO A 620 -4.71 14.36 25.42
N ILE A 621 -3.62 15.07 25.13
CA ILE A 621 -2.26 14.68 25.56
C ILE A 621 -1.98 15.06 27.02
N ALA A 622 -2.76 16.00 27.57
CA ALA A 622 -2.70 16.46 28.96
C ALA A 622 -3.97 17.25 29.31
N TYR A 623 -4.03 17.73 30.55
CA TYR A 623 -5.05 18.63 31.05
C TYR A 623 -4.41 19.89 31.65
N ALA A 624 -4.86 21.06 31.23
CA ALA A 624 -4.49 22.35 31.78
C ALA A 624 -5.45 22.75 32.89
N VAL A 625 -4.91 23.08 34.06
CA VAL A 625 -5.68 23.70 35.14
C VAL A 625 -5.59 25.20 34.99
N VAL A 626 -6.75 25.84 34.81
CA VAL A 626 -6.89 27.28 34.56
C VAL A 626 -7.48 27.95 35.79
N LEU A 627 -6.84 29.00 36.29
CA LEU A 627 -7.34 29.88 37.36
C LEU A 627 -7.24 31.33 36.89
N ASP A 628 -8.33 32.09 37.03
CA ASP A 628 -8.42 33.50 36.60
C ASP A 628 -7.96 33.74 35.14
N GLY A 629 -8.28 32.78 34.27
CA GLY A 629 -7.91 32.79 32.85
C GLY A 629 -6.44 32.46 32.57
N ARG A 630 -5.65 32.06 33.57
CA ARG A 630 -4.23 31.68 33.42
C ARG A 630 -4.07 30.19 33.62
N ILE A 631 -3.25 29.56 32.80
CA ILE A 631 -2.83 28.17 33.02
C ILE A 631 -1.87 28.19 34.20
N VAL A 632 -2.20 27.48 35.27
CA VAL A 632 -1.39 27.42 36.51
C VAL A 632 -0.66 26.08 36.66
N ARG A 633 -1.10 25.05 35.92
CA ARG A 633 -0.55 23.70 35.98
C ARG A 633 -0.95 22.90 34.73
N LEU A 634 -0.07 21.99 34.33
CA LEU A 634 -0.39 20.86 33.45
C LEU A 634 -0.41 19.55 34.22
N GLU A 635 -1.37 18.70 33.89
CA GLU A 635 -1.60 17.37 34.46
C GLU A 635 -1.58 16.33 33.34
N GLY A 636 -0.84 15.23 33.52
CA GLY A 636 -0.91 14.10 32.58
C GLY A 636 -2.29 13.43 32.57
N PRO A 637 -2.64 12.64 31.55
CA PRO A 637 -3.96 12.02 31.45
C PRO A 637 -4.30 11.06 32.61
N ALA A 638 -3.30 10.34 33.14
CA ALA A 638 -3.43 9.49 34.33
C ALA A 638 -3.38 10.24 35.68
N TYR A 639 -3.23 11.57 35.69
CA TYR A 639 -3.17 12.31 36.94
C TYR A 639 -4.53 12.32 37.66
N VAL A 640 -4.58 11.70 38.84
CA VAL A 640 -5.72 11.76 39.77
C VAL A 640 -5.33 12.63 40.96
N ALA A 641 -6.13 13.69 41.21
CA ALA A 641 -5.88 14.56 42.36
C ALA A 641 -6.08 13.80 43.70
N PRO A 642 -5.18 13.96 44.69
CA PRO A 642 -5.37 13.39 46.02
C PRO A 642 -6.69 13.87 46.65
N ALA A 643 -7.41 12.97 47.31
CA ALA A 643 -8.77 13.19 47.83
C ALA A 643 -8.96 14.46 48.70
N GLY A 644 -7.87 15.01 49.28
CA GLY A 644 -7.88 16.22 50.11
C GLY A 644 -7.77 17.57 49.38
N ARG A 645 -7.68 17.62 48.03
CA ARG A 645 -7.53 18.88 47.27
C ARG A 645 -8.72 19.29 46.39
N ARG A 646 -9.88 18.66 46.55
CA ARG A 646 -11.15 18.96 45.82
C ARG A 646 -11.78 20.33 46.12
N LEU A 647 -11.09 21.25 46.80
CA LEU A 647 -11.69 22.52 47.19
C LEU A 647 -11.92 23.48 46.01
N LEU A 648 -11.20 23.31 44.90
CA LEU A 648 -11.40 24.13 43.69
C LEU A 648 -12.41 23.51 42.71
N ASP A 649 -12.49 22.19 42.62
CA ASP A 649 -13.45 21.50 41.75
C ASP A 649 -14.87 21.50 42.35
N ALA A 650 -15.02 21.45 43.68
CA ALA A 650 -16.31 21.40 44.37
C ALA A 650 -17.04 22.76 44.43
N VAL A 651 -16.38 23.88 44.11
CA VAL A 651 -16.98 25.23 44.23
C VAL A 651 -17.95 25.54 43.09
N ASN A 652 -17.84 24.84 41.95
CA ASN A 652 -18.70 25.09 40.79
C ASN A 652 -19.99 24.26 40.73
N ASP A 653 -20.03 23.09 41.37
CA ASP A 653 -21.21 22.19 41.34
C ASP A 653 -22.19 22.41 42.51
N ASN A 654 -21.84 23.23 43.51
CA ASN A 654 -22.72 23.44 44.66
C ASN A 654 -23.70 24.61 44.44
N SER A 655 -24.94 24.26 44.07
CA SER A 655 -26.05 25.22 43.86
C SER A 655 -26.32 26.11 45.09
N GLY A 656 -26.00 25.65 46.30
CA GLY A 656 -26.12 26.42 47.55
C GLY A 656 -25.17 27.63 47.61
N VAL A 657 -23.95 27.48 47.08
CA VAL A 657 -22.92 28.54 47.08
C VAL A 657 -23.26 29.65 46.07
N ARG A 658 -23.84 29.29 44.92
CA ARG A 658 -24.39 30.26 43.94
C ARG A 658 -25.53 31.08 44.55
N LYS A 659 -26.40 30.44 45.33
CA LYS A 659 -27.51 31.12 46.02
C LYS A 659 -26.99 32.09 47.09
N ALA A 660 -26.01 31.67 47.90
CA ALA A 660 -25.38 32.50 48.93
C ALA A 660 -24.66 33.73 48.34
N ARG A 661 -23.88 33.59 47.26
CA ARG A 661 -23.25 34.73 46.56
C ARG A 661 -24.26 35.72 46.00
N ARG A 662 -25.41 35.26 45.51
CA ARG A 662 -26.49 36.13 45.00
C ARG A 662 -27.20 36.90 46.11
N VAL A 663 -27.34 36.30 47.30
CA VAL A 663 -27.91 36.97 48.48
C VAL A 663 -26.94 37.99 49.07
N LEU A 664 -25.66 37.63 49.21
CA LEU A 664 -24.60 38.53 49.70
C LEU A 664 -24.34 39.71 48.75
N GLY A 665 -24.35 39.49 47.44
CA GLY A 665 -24.22 40.56 46.44
C GLY A 665 -25.39 41.55 46.43
N LYS A 666 -26.60 41.11 46.81
CA LYS A 666 -27.77 42.00 47.00
C LYS A 666 -27.70 42.79 48.31
N ALA A 667 -27.15 42.20 49.38
CA ALA A 667 -26.96 42.88 50.66
C ALA A 667 -25.91 44.00 50.57
N VAL A 668 -24.79 43.75 49.90
CA VAL A 668 -23.71 44.74 49.71
C VAL A 668 -24.15 45.92 48.83
N ARG A 669 -25.00 45.69 47.82
CA ARG A 669 -25.58 46.80 47.02
C ARG A 669 -26.62 47.65 47.77
N ARG A 670 -27.24 47.14 48.84
CA ARG A 670 -28.18 47.90 49.67
C ARG A 670 -27.50 48.72 50.77
N ALA A 671 -26.31 48.31 51.22
CA ALA A 671 -25.52 49.03 52.23
C ALA A 671 -24.68 50.19 51.66
N GLY A 672 -24.48 50.26 50.32
CA GLY A 672 -23.74 51.35 49.66
C GLY A 672 -24.61 52.52 49.15
N ARG A 673 -25.91 52.55 49.47
CA ARG A 673 -26.82 53.68 49.19
C ARG A 673 -27.78 53.86 50.38
N LYS A 674 -27.27 54.39 51.48
CA LYS A 674 -27.99 55.27 52.41
C LYS A 674 -27.04 55.81 53.47
#